data_AF-A0A6N1DM65-F1
#
_entry.id   AF-A0A6N1DM65-F1
#
_cell.length_a   1.000
_cell.length_b   1.000
_cell.length_c   1.000
_cell.angle_alpha   90.00
_cell.angle_beta   90.00
_cell.angle_gamma   90.00
#
_symmetry.space_group_name_H-M   'P 1'
#
loop_
_entity.id
_entity.type
_entity.pdbx_description
1 polymer ?
#
loop_
_entity_poly.entity_id
_entity_poly.type
_entity_poly.pdbx_seq_one_letter_code
_entity_poly.pdbx_strand_id
1 'polypeptide(L)'
;MLAIAITSFLAVGCGGGGSDNGTPSNDPPASDTNEPPIDDGAPPVNDDPDGQQPGEELPGEQDSDSRTWVPVNDSGYRGELTWVVDDNGVFRQTAHVSNRYQAPRSYAHGFHRGSFLYLREEDPRADFDFSTAATLGDEQGLGVMFRYQRSEDGARESYYRVSMSPRWGFTRFEKRVDNRWEPIAVRNIGYQPGDEVRIRAVGHGPVVMVYLDGEAMFSHYDTNLTEGTVALYSQGHATFRDVVIGDAPTEPAVVVSVPVADSVSSHVMREETITVRAHVINAPGADVDITLNGATPARTRDTHGGSTFDAQFDPVTTGDHEVVATLRVGGAVVDSHTVSNIGVGRHYVSVGDGVTVGSGDEYRADNVTADGRMMATGGMQANLAASLSAADGVPVTVFNDAIPSLSSAEASHPNFTTNLLSRYTDPMRSGDAYRKGDVDGVLALFGATDVGTGLSPAAFEANLQTFVDAVARFRDVHIATAMPVIPPTGDLSPGTIDSYGLNVNYIQPYNNAIQRIAAGHGGTFVGPDLYQLFRDYPGLYDRSILSRSGDIAGHKHPNSLGHAMIGECWSQHLQGQQSCSPAFLLDNLTHGLEQNVVEVGGRYYVDDDNASVRSVPNALSGGVWVMTRDGDKASDAGDAVSFTIPATSTVYVGYAADTAAADRPAWLAAFAPTGETIGTDGGADLALYSAGYDAGQTVTLGGNRAGGVAGGANNYVVIVVPQ
;
A
#
# COMPACT_ATOMS: atom_id res chain seq x y z
N MET A 1 15.75 5.30 54.19
CA MET A 1 16.24 4.42 55.28
C MET A 1 17.20 3.41 54.66
N LEU A 2 18.21 2.93 55.40
CA LEU A 2 19.12 1.85 54.97
C LEU A 2 18.31 0.54 54.79
N ALA A 3 18.54 -0.38 53.83
CA ALA A 3 19.74 -0.82 53.10
C ALA A 3 20.71 -1.68 53.94
N ILE A 4 20.88 -2.96 53.55
CA ILE A 4 21.97 -3.88 53.92
C ILE A 4 22.01 -5.00 52.86
N ALA A 5 23.21 -5.49 52.56
CA ALA A 5 23.46 -6.63 51.65
C ALA A 5 24.14 -7.78 52.41
N ILE A 6 24.30 -8.96 51.79
CA ILE A 6 25.40 -9.91 52.09
C ILE A 6 25.57 -10.97 50.98
N THR A 7 26.82 -11.39 50.77
CA THR A 7 27.32 -12.36 49.77
C THR A 7 27.45 -13.79 50.31
N SER A 8 27.50 -14.82 49.44
CA SER A 8 28.28 -16.07 49.64
C SER A 8 28.44 -16.92 48.36
N PHE A 9 29.28 -17.96 48.40
CA PHE A 9 29.89 -18.68 47.25
C PHE A 9 29.91 -20.22 47.41
N LEU A 10 30.24 -20.95 46.32
CA LEU A 10 30.88 -22.30 46.23
C LEU A 10 30.11 -23.64 46.44
N ALA A 11 29.70 -24.23 45.30
CA ALA A 11 29.90 -25.61 44.76
C ALA A 11 30.19 -26.89 45.59
N VAL A 12 29.56 -28.02 45.19
CA VAL A 12 30.01 -29.47 45.12
C VAL A 12 28.80 -30.35 44.64
N GLY A 13 28.88 -31.53 44.00
CA GLY A 13 29.99 -32.34 43.39
C GLY A 13 29.60 -33.84 43.13
N CYS A 14 30.25 -34.53 42.17
CA CYS A 14 30.14 -35.99 41.80
C CYS A 14 28.82 -36.48 41.13
N GLY A 15 28.76 -37.57 40.31
CA GLY A 15 29.82 -38.32 39.57
C GLY A 15 29.53 -39.80 39.20
N GLY A 16 29.44 -40.17 37.90
CA GLY A 16 29.50 -41.56 37.31
C GLY A 16 28.22 -42.46 37.37
N GLY A 17 28.04 -43.54 36.59
CA GLY A 17 28.71 -44.04 35.36
C GLY A 17 28.54 -45.57 35.03
N GLY A 18 28.10 -45.93 33.80
CA GLY A 18 28.13 -47.30 33.18
C GLY A 18 26.98 -48.30 33.52
N SER A 19 26.80 -49.49 32.88
CA SER A 19 27.16 -50.01 31.53
C SER A 19 26.66 -51.47 31.26
N ASP A 20 26.07 -51.73 30.09
CA ASP A 20 26.13 -52.95 29.22
C ASP A 20 25.63 -54.41 29.56
N ASN A 21 24.92 -54.99 28.56
CA ASN A 21 24.90 -56.37 28.00
C ASN A 21 24.16 -57.58 28.63
N GLY A 22 23.44 -58.34 27.76
CA GLY A 22 23.16 -59.79 27.91
C GLY A 22 21.84 -60.36 27.30
N THR A 23 21.91 -61.24 26.28
CA THR A 23 20.78 -62.04 25.71
C THR A 23 21.05 -63.56 25.79
N PRO A 24 20.02 -64.44 25.71
CA PRO A 24 19.88 -65.32 24.54
C PRO A 24 18.42 -65.71 24.14
N SER A 25 18.25 -66.60 23.16
CA SER A 25 17.03 -66.89 22.37
C SER A 25 16.26 -68.18 22.71
N ASN A 26 15.02 -68.32 22.19
CA ASN A 26 14.57 -69.41 21.27
C ASN A 26 13.06 -69.32 20.88
N ASP A 27 12.68 -69.97 19.77
CA ASP A 27 11.49 -69.73 18.93
C ASP A 27 10.64 -71.00 18.63
N PRO A 28 9.45 -70.93 17.96
CA PRO A 28 8.50 -69.82 17.82
C PRO A 28 7.08 -70.28 18.36
N PRO A 29 5.96 -70.59 17.63
CA PRO A 29 5.52 -70.44 16.23
C PRO A 29 4.15 -69.71 15.99
N ALA A 30 4.12 -68.85 14.96
CA ALA A 30 3.02 -68.56 14.00
C ALA A 30 1.56 -68.21 14.45
N SER A 31 1.16 -66.96 14.16
CA SER A 31 -0.07 -66.61 13.40
C SER A 31 0.19 -65.35 12.54
N ASP A 32 -0.73 -64.97 11.65
CA ASP A 32 -0.43 -64.26 10.39
C ASP A 32 -0.96 -62.80 10.29
N THR A 33 -0.47 -62.08 9.27
CA THR A 33 -0.95 -60.83 8.61
C THR A 33 -0.38 -59.43 8.98
N ASN A 34 0.50 -58.96 8.08
CA ASN A 34 0.58 -57.62 7.45
C ASN A 34 0.65 -56.31 8.29
N GLU A 35 1.87 -55.75 8.39
CA GLU A 35 2.14 -54.30 8.37
C GLU A 35 3.35 -53.99 7.45
N PRO A 36 3.37 -52.85 6.71
CA PRO A 36 4.57 -52.32 6.06
C PRO A 36 5.38 -51.41 7.01
N PRO A 37 6.70 -51.19 6.76
CA PRO A 37 7.59 -50.54 7.73
C PRO A 37 7.46 -49.01 7.79
N ILE A 38 7.87 -48.46 8.93
CA ILE A 38 8.23 -47.04 9.10
C ILE A 38 9.62 -46.81 8.45
N ASP A 39 9.78 -45.66 7.77
CA ASP A 39 11.04 -45.23 7.16
C ASP A 39 11.39 -43.81 7.64
N ASP A 40 12.63 -43.59 8.09
CA ASP A 40 13.12 -42.32 8.64
C ASP A 40 13.57 -41.37 7.51
N GLY A 41 12.63 -41.05 6.62
CA GLY A 41 12.85 -40.18 5.46
C GLY A 41 12.68 -38.69 5.77
N ALA A 42 13.70 -37.88 5.46
CA ALA A 42 13.54 -36.42 5.37
C ALA A 42 12.55 -36.06 4.24
N PRO A 43 11.74 -34.99 4.39
CA PRO A 43 10.78 -34.60 3.35
C PRO A 43 11.50 -34.29 2.03
N PRO A 44 10.99 -34.78 0.88
CA PRO A 44 11.71 -34.73 -0.38
C PRO A 44 11.83 -33.32 -0.95
N VAL A 45 12.93 -33.08 -1.64
CA VAL A 45 12.97 -32.07 -2.69
C VAL A 45 12.03 -32.56 -3.81
N ASN A 46 10.90 -31.87 -3.99
CA ASN A 46 10.04 -32.13 -5.14
C ASN A 46 10.69 -31.49 -6.37
N ASP A 47 11.29 -32.32 -7.23
CA ASP A 47 11.69 -31.91 -8.58
C ASP A 47 10.46 -31.41 -9.37
N ASP A 48 10.65 -30.31 -10.12
CA ASP A 48 9.62 -29.62 -10.90
C ASP A 48 9.32 -30.38 -12.22
N PRO A 49 8.08 -30.89 -12.46
CA PRO A 49 7.76 -31.73 -13.60
C PRO A 49 6.74 -31.08 -14.57
N ASP A 50 6.89 -29.81 -14.92
CA ASP A 50 6.22 -29.21 -16.09
C ASP A 50 7.22 -28.40 -16.94
N GLY A 51 7.74 -29.03 -18.00
CA GLY A 51 8.73 -28.40 -18.89
C GLY A 51 8.12 -27.26 -19.72
N GLN A 52 8.56 -26.03 -19.45
CA GLN A 52 8.16 -24.86 -20.23
C GLN A 52 8.55 -25.04 -21.70
N GLN A 53 7.58 -24.91 -22.61
CA GLN A 53 7.90 -24.52 -23.98
C GLN A 53 8.26 -23.02 -23.99
N PRO A 54 9.31 -22.59 -24.70
CA PRO A 54 9.57 -21.18 -24.90
C PRO A 54 8.39 -20.54 -25.64
N GLY A 55 8.04 -19.30 -25.27
CA GLY A 55 6.88 -18.60 -25.84
C GLY A 55 7.00 -18.42 -27.35
N GLU A 56 5.87 -18.51 -28.05
CA GLU A 56 5.82 -18.33 -29.50
C GLU A 56 6.22 -16.90 -29.89
N GLU A 57 6.98 -16.79 -30.99
CA GLU A 57 7.55 -15.53 -31.44
C GLU A 57 6.51 -14.74 -32.23
N LEU A 58 6.17 -13.54 -31.76
CA LEU A 58 5.18 -12.69 -32.42
C LEU A 58 5.71 -12.22 -33.80
N PRO A 59 4.90 -12.29 -34.87
CA PRO A 59 5.32 -11.83 -36.20
C PRO A 59 5.32 -10.30 -36.27
N GLY A 60 6.41 -9.69 -35.82
CA GLY A 60 6.69 -8.27 -36.06
C GLY A 60 6.90 -7.99 -37.54
N GLU A 61 6.43 -6.83 -38.01
CA GLU A 61 6.69 -6.36 -39.36
C GLU A 61 8.20 -6.05 -39.51
N GLN A 62 8.81 -6.48 -40.62
CA GLN A 62 10.25 -6.34 -40.84
C GLN A 62 10.60 -4.92 -41.29
N ASP A 63 10.76 -4.00 -40.33
CA ASP A 63 11.69 -2.89 -40.54
C ASP A 63 13.15 -3.41 -40.56
N SER A 64 14.04 -2.63 -41.15
CA SER A 64 15.31 -3.11 -41.71
C SER A 64 16.50 -3.18 -40.74
N ASP A 65 16.28 -2.97 -39.44
CA ASP A 65 17.23 -3.22 -38.35
C ASP A 65 16.82 -4.44 -37.50
N SER A 66 17.79 -5.23 -37.05
CA SER A 66 17.60 -6.55 -36.43
C SER A 66 17.13 -6.51 -34.96
N ARG A 67 15.97 -5.90 -34.70
CA ARG A 67 15.42 -5.63 -33.37
C ARG A 67 14.16 -6.44 -33.09
N THR A 68 14.23 -7.42 -32.19
CA THR A 68 13.06 -8.24 -31.79
C THR A 68 12.65 -7.94 -30.35
N TRP A 69 11.40 -7.54 -30.12
CA TRP A 69 10.84 -7.38 -28.78
C TRP A 69 10.29 -8.73 -28.26
N VAL A 70 10.57 -9.06 -26.99
CA VAL A 70 10.35 -10.40 -26.42
C VAL A 70 9.59 -10.32 -25.09
N PRO A 71 8.40 -10.95 -24.96
CA PRO A 71 7.60 -10.89 -23.74
C PRO A 71 8.09 -11.89 -22.68
N VAL A 72 7.98 -11.51 -21.40
CA VAL A 72 8.34 -12.33 -20.23
C VAL A 72 7.29 -12.19 -19.13
N ASN A 73 7.06 -13.28 -18.38
CA ASN A 73 6.12 -13.35 -17.26
C ASN A 73 6.85 -13.68 -15.94
N ASP A 74 7.24 -12.67 -15.16
CA ASP A 74 7.82 -12.86 -13.82
C ASP A 74 6.74 -12.94 -12.72
N SER A 75 5.51 -12.54 -13.02
CA SER A 75 4.36 -12.55 -12.09
C SER A 75 3.86 -13.95 -11.69
N GLY A 76 4.19 -14.98 -12.48
CA GLY A 76 3.66 -16.33 -12.31
C GLY A 76 2.17 -16.49 -12.63
N TYR A 77 1.54 -15.49 -13.26
CA TYR A 77 0.20 -15.54 -13.81
C TYR A 77 0.09 -16.62 -14.90
N ARG A 78 -0.96 -17.45 -14.86
CA ARG A 78 -1.14 -18.59 -15.79
C ARG A 78 -2.15 -18.34 -16.93
N GLY A 79 -2.63 -17.12 -17.12
CA GLY A 79 -3.43 -16.75 -18.29
C GLY A 79 -2.55 -16.34 -19.49
N GLU A 80 -3.19 -16.10 -20.62
CA GLU A 80 -2.53 -15.64 -21.84
C GLU A 80 -1.96 -14.23 -21.66
N LEU A 81 -0.65 -14.07 -21.89
CA LEU A 81 -0.05 -12.74 -22.02
C LEU A 81 -0.16 -12.27 -23.47
N THR A 82 -0.86 -11.17 -23.70
CA THR A 82 -0.71 -10.40 -24.93
C THR A 82 -0.01 -9.07 -24.64
N TRP A 83 1.31 -9.07 -24.84
CA TRP A 83 1.97 -7.86 -25.31
C TRP A 83 1.71 -7.76 -26.81
N VAL A 84 1.20 -6.62 -27.26
CA VAL A 84 0.94 -6.36 -28.68
C VAL A 84 1.57 -5.03 -29.09
N VAL A 85 1.98 -4.92 -30.35
CA VAL A 85 2.36 -3.66 -30.99
C VAL A 85 1.35 -3.41 -32.10
N ASP A 86 0.84 -2.18 -32.23
CA ASP A 86 -0.04 -1.83 -33.35
C ASP A 86 0.70 -1.19 -34.52
N ASP A 87 -0.01 -1.02 -35.63
CA ASP A 87 0.42 -0.39 -36.88
C ASP A 87 0.98 1.05 -36.72
N ASN A 88 0.86 1.66 -35.53
CA ASN A 88 1.40 2.99 -35.19
C ASN A 88 2.62 2.91 -34.25
N GLY A 89 3.12 1.72 -33.94
CA GLY A 89 4.22 1.49 -33.02
C GLY A 89 3.85 1.59 -31.54
N VAL A 90 2.56 1.55 -31.18
CA VAL A 90 2.11 1.61 -29.77
C VAL A 90 2.12 0.21 -29.17
N PHE A 91 3.02 -0.01 -28.21
CA PHE A 91 3.09 -1.22 -27.40
C PHE A 91 1.97 -1.21 -26.36
N ARG A 92 1.31 -2.34 -26.14
CA ARG A 92 0.28 -2.49 -25.10
C ARG A 92 0.40 -3.82 -24.38
N GLN A 93 0.26 -3.79 -23.05
CA GLN A 93 -0.09 -4.97 -22.27
C GLN A 93 -1.62 -5.03 -22.12
N THR A 94 -2.23 -6.13 -22.53
CA THR A 94 -3.69 -6.30 -22.63
C THR A 94 -4.33 -7.00 -21.42
N ALA A 95 -3.56 -7.34 -20.39
CA ALA A 95 -4.01 -8.17 -19.28
C ALA A 95 -3.48 -7.71 -17.92
N HIS A 96 -4.31 -7.84 -16.87
CA HIS A 96 -3.86 -7.80 -15.48
C HIS A 96 -3.11 -9.08 -15.12
N VAL A 97 -1.85 -8.95 -14.68
CA VAL A 97 -0.99 -10.07 -14.26
C VAL A 97 -0.69 -10.07 -12.75
N SER A 98 -1.01 -8.97 -12.06
CA SER A 98 -1.33 -8.96 -10.64
C SER A 98 -2.82 -9.26 -10.44
N ASN A 99 -3.18 -10.26 -9.62
CA ASN A 99 -4.56 -10.44 -9.17
C ASN A 99 -4.65 -11.00 -7.75
N ARG A 100 -5.78 -10.74 -7.08
CA ARG A 100 -6.02 -11.09 -5.66
C ARG A 100 -5.85 -12.58 -5.34
N TYR A 101 -6.17 -13.45 -6.30
CA TYR A 101 -6.13 -14.91 -6.14
C TYR A 101 -4.75 -15.53 -6.45
N GLN A 102 -3.82 -14.75 -7.01
CA GLN A 102 -2.46 -15.19 -7.37
C GLN A 102 -1.36 -14.30 -6.76
N ALA A 103 -1.73 -13.39 -5.86
CA ALA A 103 -0.84 -12.43 -5.21
C ALA A 103 0.49 -13.01 -4.67
N PRO A 104 0.55 -14.20 -4.03
CA PRO A 104 1.82 -14.79 -3.57
C PRO A 104 2.86 -15.08 -4.67
N ARG A 105 2.47 -14.97 -5.95
CA ARG A 105 3.37 -15.04 -7.11
C ARG A 105 3.66 -13.66 -7.69
N SER A 106 2.64 -12.80 -7.78
CA SER A 106 2.74 -11.41 -8.29
C SER A 106 3.54 -10.47 -7.38
N TYR A 107 3.88 -10.88 -6.15
CA TYR A 107 4.79 -10.15 -5.27
C TYR A 107 5.89 -11.08 -4.74
N ALA A 108 7.15 -10.65 -4.84
CA ALA A 108 8.31 -11.34 -4.28
C ALA A 108 8.81 -10.59 -3.04
N HIS A 109 8.32 -10.94 -1.86
CA HIS A 109 8.80 -10.39 -0.58
C HIS A 109 8.82 -8.84 -0.55
N GLY A 110 7.71 -8.21 -0.93
CA GLY A 110 7.58 -6.75 -1.05
C GLY A 110 7.99 -6.15 -2.40
N PHE A 111 8.59 -6.92 -3.33
CA PHE A 111 8.87 -6.47 -4.70
C PHE A 111 7.73 -6.83 -5.65
N HIS A 112 7.30 -5.86 -6.46
CA HIS A 112 6.22 -6.05 -7.42
C HIS A 112 6.70 -6.84 -8.65
N ARG A 113 6.06 -7.96 -8.97
CA ARG A 113 6.32 -8.74 -10.18
C ARG A 113 5.21 -8.52 -11.19
N GLY A 114 5.56 -8.55 -12.47
CA GLY A 114 4.64 -8.29 -13.56
C GLY A 114 5.04 -9.08 -14.80
N SER A 115 4.65 -8.56 -15.96
CA SER A 115 5.22 -8.95 -17.23
C SER A 115 5.97 -7.77 -17.83
N PHE A 116 6.89 -8.07 -18.72
CA PHE A 116 7.68 -7.06 -19.40
C PHE A 116 8.04 -7.51 -20.81
N LEU A 117 8.35 -6.53 -21.65
CA LEU A 117 8.73 -6.72 -23.04
C LEU A 117 10.15 -6.16 -23.21
N TYR A 118 11.16 -7.02 -23.34
CA TYR A 118 12.55 -6.60 -23.48
C TYR A 118 12.99 -6.58 -24.95
N LEU A 119 13.91 -5.69 -25.29
CA LEU A 119 14.47 -5.62 -26.64
C LEU A 119 15.66 -6.57 -26.78
N ARG A 120 15.57 -7.55 -27.69
CA ARG A 120 16.69 -8.39 -28.09
C ARG A 120 17.56 -7.63 -29.12
N GLU A 121 18.67 -7.07 -28.67
CA GLU A 121 19.80 -6.63 -29.51
C GLU A 121 20.98 -7.60 -29.33
N GLU A 122 21.89 -7.71 -30.31
CA GLU A 122 23.09 -8.56 -30.20
C GLU A 122 24.22 -7.91 -29.39
N ASP A 123 24.32 -6.57 -29.40
CA ASP A 123 25.30 -5.79 -28.64
C ASP A 123 24.64 -5.10 -27.42
N PRO A 124 24.95 -5.49 -26.17
CA PRO A 124 24.45 -4.79 -24.98
C PRO A 124 25.13 -3.42 -24.81
N ARG A 125 24.38 -2.42 -24.34
CA ARG A 125 24.84 -1.03 -24.22
C ARG A 125 25.24 -0.71 -22.79
N ALA A 126 26.46 -0.21 -22.60
CA ALA A 126 26.88 0.41 -21.35
C ALA A 126 26.22 1.80 -21.18
N ASP A 127 26.29 2.58 -22.26
CA ASP A 127 25.88 3.98 -22.33
C ASP A 127 24.68 4.12 -23.28
N PHE A 128 23.63 4.81 -22.84
CA PHE A 128 22.38 4.97 -23.60
C PHE A 128 21.54 6.15 -23.08
N ASP A 129 20.63 6.63 -23.93
CA ASP A 129 19.50 7.48 -23.56
C ASP A 129 18.19 6.80 -24.00
N PHE A 130 17.43 6.28 -23.04
CA PHE A 130 16.19 5.53 -23.29
C PHE A 130 15.00 6.33 -22.78
N SER A 131 14.00 6.58 -23.62
CA SER A 131 12.75 7.22 -23.21
C SER A 131 11.50 6.52 -23.76
N THR A 132 10.39 6.67 -23.06
CA THR A 132 9.04 6.30 -23.52
C THR A 132 8.00 7.21 -22.88
N ALA A 133 6.92 7.51 -23.61
CA ALA A 133 5.66 7.94 -23.00
C ALA A 133 4.87 6.70 -22.59
N ALA A 134 4.25 6.72 -21.42
CA ALA A 134 3.50 5.59 -20.86
C ALA A 134 2.18 6.06 -20.24
N THR A 135 1.14 5.24 -20.34
CA THR A 135 -0.18 5.48 -19.71
C THR A 135 -0.70 4.18 -19.10
N LEU A 136 -1.20 4.24 -17.87
CA LEU A 136 -1.89 3.12 -17.22
C LEU A 136 -3.40 3.24 -17.42
N GLY A 137 -4.04 2.12 -17.78
CA GLY A 137 -5.51 1.99 -17.90
C GLY A 137 -6.20 1.42 -16.65
N ASP A 138 -5.45 1.20 -15.58
CA ASP A 138 -5.91 0.70 -14.27
C ASP A 138 -5.11 1.34 -13.12
N GLU A 139 -4.98 0.68 -11.97
CA GLU A 139 -4.26 1.18 -10.79
C GLU A 139 -3.03 0.32 -10.37
N GLN A 140 -2.59 -0.63 -11.19
CA GLN A 140 -1.46 -1.51 -10.91
C GLN A 140 -0.10 -0.79 -11.09
N GLY A 141 1.01 -1.53 -11.20
CA GLY A 141 2.33 -0.96 -11.48
C GLY A 141 2.63 -0.85 -12.99
N LEU A 142 3.24 0.24 -13.44
CA LEU A 142 4.00 0.31 -14.71
C LEU A 142 5.42 0.82 -14.48
N GLY A 143 6.26 0.75 -15.52
CA GLY A 143 7.59 1.31 -15.46
C GLY A 143 8.48 0.90 -16.63
N VAL A 144 9.77 1.13 -16.45
CA VAL A 144 10.83 0.76 -17.42
C VAL A 144 11.94 -0.01 -16.72
N MET A 145 12.60 -0.87 -17.47
CA MET A 145 13.79 -1.60 -17.06
C MET A 145 14.95 -1.26 -18.01
N PHE A 146 16.17 -1.18 -17.47
CA PHE A 146 17.36 -0.81 -18.24
C PHE A 146 18.60 -1.52 -17.68
N ARG A 147 19.62 -1.67 -18.53
CA ARG A 147 20.71 -2.64 -18.33
C ARG A 147 20.17 -4.05 -18.05
N TYR A 148 19.11 -4.43 -18.77
CA TYR A 148 18.55 -5.77 -18.70
C TYR A 148 19.54 -6.76 -19.30
N GLN A 149 19.84 -7.80 -18.53
CA GLN A 149 20.66 -8.93 -18.90
C GLN A 149 19.88 -10.20 -18.57
N ARG A 150 19.93 -11.18 -19.46
CA ARG A 150 19.40 -12.53 -19.23
C ARG A 150 20.46 -13.56 -19.57
N SER A 151 20.62 -14.57 -18.75
CA SER A 151 21.53 -15.69 -19.03
C SER A 151 21.06 -16.53 -20.22
N GLU A 152 22.01 -17.22 -20.88
CA GLU A 152 21.76 -18.08 -22.06
C GLU A 152 20.77 -19.23 -21.77
N ASP A 153 20.81 -19.76 -20.53
CA ASP A 153 19.85 -20.75 -20.01
C ASP A 153 18.45 -20.16 -19.71
N GLY A 154 18.27 -18.84 -19.89
CA GLY A 154 17.04 -18.11 -19.62
C GLY A 154 16.67 -17.98 -18.13
N ALA A 155 17.46 -18.53 -17.22
CA ALA A 155 17.08 -18.76 -15.82
C ALA A 155 17.45 -17.64 -14.84
N ARG A 156 18.33 -16.71 -15.22
CA ARG A 156 18.80 -15.60 -14.36
C ARG A 156 18.71 -14.27 -15.09
N GLU A 157 18.22 -13.27 -14.35
CA GLU A 157 18.01 -11.91 -14.81
C GLU A 157 18.72 -10.91 -13.90
N SER A 158 19.34 -9.92 -14.52
CA SER A 158 19.90 -8.74 -13.85
C SER A 158 19.40 -7.50 -14.57
N TYR A 159 18.92 -6.49 -13.83
CA TYR A 159 18.40 -5.24 -14.40
C TYR A 159 18.26 -4.14 -13.34
N TYR A 160 18.21 -2.89 -13.79
CA TYR A 160 17.53 -1.82 -13.06
C TYR A 160 16.07 -1.75 -13.46
N ARG A 161 15.21 -1.30 -12.53
CA ARG A 161 13.83 -0.92 -12.80
C ARG A 161 13.48 0.37 -12.08
N VAL A 162 12.85 1.31 -12.78
CA VAL A 162 12.01 2.33 -12.14
C VAL A 162 10.56 1.98 -12.45
N SER A 163 9.77 1.85 -11.39
CA SER A 163 8.36 1.45 -11.47
C SER A 163 7.51 2.24 -10.48
N MET A 164 6.32 2.61 -10.93
CA MET A 164 5.36 3.45 -10.22
C MET A 164 4.00 2.76 -10.16
N SER A 165 3.30 2.92 -9.06
CA SER A 165 1.93 2.43 -8.90
C SER A 165 1.09 3.41 -8.10
N PRO A 166 -0.10 3.80 -8.58
CA PRO A 166 -0.95 4.76 -7.90
C PRO A 166 -1.64 4.11 -6.69
N ARG A 167 -2.00 2.82 -6.76
CA ARG A 167 -2.69 2.10 -5.67
C ARG A 167 -1.90 1.92 -4.38
N TRP A 168 -0.58 1.95 -4.46
CA TRP A 168 0.30 1.94 -3.28
C TRP A 168 0.97 3.30 -3.07
N GLY A 169 0.66 4.31 -3.89
CA GLY A 169 1.28 5.62 -3.88
C GLY A 169 2.80 5.58 -3.85
N PHE A 170 3.43 4.82 -4.76
CA PHE A 170 4.89 4.80 -4.83
C PHE A 170 5.43 5.04 -6.23
N THR A 171 6.63 5.58 -6.25
CA THR A 171 7.57 5.44 -7.37
C THR A 171 8.89 4.93 -6.80
N ARG A 172 9.29 3.72 -7.20
CA ARG A 172 10.44 2.98 -6.65
C ARG A 172 11.52 2.82 -7.71
N PHE A 173 12.77 3.02 -7.29
CA PHE A 173 13.97 2.63 -8.02
C PHE A 173 14.57 1.39 -7.36
N GLU A 174 14.64 0.30 -8.12
CA GLU A 174 15.00 -1.03 -7.64
C GLU A 174 15.96 -1.70 -8.63
N LYS A 175 16.72 -2.68 -8.14
CA LYS A 175 17.68 -3.46 -8.90
C LYS A 175 17.42 -4.95 -8.71
N ARG A 176 17.69 -5.74 -9.74
CA ARG A 176 17.74 -7.20 -9.70
C ARG A 176 19.13 -7.65 -10.15
N VAL A 177 19.73 -8.62 -9.47
CA VAL A 177 21.00 -9.26 -9.85
C VAL A 177 20.93 -10.75 -9.58
N ASP A 178 21.16 -11.61 -10.59
CA ASP A 178 20.97 -13.07 -10.49
C ASP A 178 19.62 -13.43 -9.81
N ASN A 179 18.55 -12.78 -10.28
CA ASN A 179 17.18 -12.83 -9.75
C ASN A 179 16.93 -12.23 -8.34
N ARG A 180 17.97 -11.85 -7.58
CA ARG A 180 17.84 -11.26 -6.23
C ARG A 180 17.50 -9.78 -6.32
N TRP A 181 16.62 -9.29 -5.45
CA TRP A 181 16.14 -7.92 -5.45
C TRP A 181 16.85 -7.03 -4.41
N GLU A 182 17.16 -5.80 -4.81
CA GLU A 182 17.81 -4.78 -3.99
C GLU A 182 17.06 -3.44 -4.19
N PRO A 183 16.58 -2.75 -3.12
CA PRO A 183 15.98 -1.43 -3.26
C PRO A 183 17.09 -0.36 -3.35
N ILE A 184 16.85 0.72 -4.12
CA ILE A 184 17.76 1.87 -4.22
C ILE A 184 17.13 3.12 -3.60
N ALA A 185 15.91 3.46 -4.03
CA ALA A 185 15.20 4.66 -3.59
C ALA A 185 13.67 4.52 -3.76
N VAL A 186 12.91 5.33 -3.03
CA VAL A 186 11.45 5.38 -3.12
C VAL A 186 10.94 6.80 -2.82
N ARG A 187 10.05 7.33 -3.67
CA ARG A 187 9.16 8.46 -3.36
C ARG A 187 7.78 7.89 -3.00
N ASN A 188 7.04 8.55 -2.10
CA ASN A 188 5.68 8.14 -1.72
C ASN A 188 4.59 8.76 -2.63
N ILE A 189 4.95 9.03 -3.90
CA ILE A 189 4.04 9.52 -4.92
C ILE A 189 3.81 8.46 -5.99
N GLY A 190 2.54 8.17 -6.28
CA GLY A 190 2.09 7.53 -7.50
C GLY A 190 1.91 8.56 -8.62
N TYR A 191 0.78 8.47 -9.32
CA TYR A 191 0.33 9.36 -10.39
C TYR A 191 -1.19 9.16 -10.57
N GLN A 192 -1.85 9.90 -11.45
CA GLN A 192 -3.27 9.72 -11.71
C GLN A 192 -3.50 8.64 -12.80
N PRO A 193 -4.35 7.62 -12.56
CA PRO A 193 -4.76 6.68 -13.61
C PRO A 193 -5.33 7.39 -14.85
N GLY A 194 -4.83 7.04 -16.04
CA GLY A 194 -5.20 7.66 -17.30
C GLY A 194 -4.31 8.82 -17.78
N ASP A 195 -3.45 9.38 -16.92
CA ASP A 195 -2.48 10.39 -17.35
C ASP A 195 -1.31 9.76 -18.14
N GLU A 196 -0.69 10.55 -19.02
CA GLU A 196 0.53 10.17 -19.74
C GLU A 196 1.76 10.71 -19.02
N VAL A 197 2.67 9.81 -18.64
CA VAL A 197 3.95 10.12 -18.03
C VAL A 197 5.11 9.79 -18.96
N ARG A 198 6.14 10.64 -19.03
CA ARG A 198 7.36 10.36 -19.83
C ARG A 198 8.50 9.91 -18.95
N ILE A 199 8.85 8.63 -19.04
CA ILE A 199 9.97 8.05 -18.30
C ILE A 199 11.20 8.07 -19.20
N ARG A 200 12.31 8.61 -18.70
CA ARG A 200 13.62 8.61 -19.38
C ARG A 200 14.70 8.07 -18.46
N ALA A 201 15.46 7.08 -18.91
CA ALA A 201 16.61 6.52 -18.21
C ALA A 201 17.89 6.71 -19.04
N VAL A 202 18.90 7.33 -18.43
CA VAL A 202 20.22 7.57 -19.00
C VAL A 202 21.24 6.67 -18.31
N GLY A 203 22.02 5.93 -19.08
CA GLY A 203 23.21 5.22 -18.63
C GLY A 203 24.48 5.90 -19.14
N HIS A 204 25.46 6.11 -18.27
CA HIS A 204 26.78 6.62 -18.63
C HIS A 204 27.86 6.08 -17.66
N GLY A 205 28.59 5.06 -18.10
CA GLY A 205 29.60 4.33 -17.32
C GLY A 205 28.98 3.72 -16.05
N PRO A 206 29.55 3.96 -14.85
CA PRO A 206 28.96 3.45 -13.62
C PRO A 206 27.70 4.21 -13.17
N VAL A 207 27.40 5.38 -13.76
CA VAL A 207 26.26 6.22 -13.36
C VAL A 207 25.02 5.88 -14.18
N VAL A 208 23.87 5.85 -13.51
CA VAL A 208 22.54 5.87 -14.12
C VAL A 208 21.73 7.03 -13.53
N MET A 209 20.91 7.68 -14.37
CA MET A 209 20.01 8.78 -14.00
C MET A 209 18.63 8.50 -14.59
N VAL A 210 17.56 8.79 -13.84
CA VAL A 210 16.18 8.60 -14.30
C VAL A 210 15.36 9.86 -14.08
N TYR A 211 14.58 10.21 -15.09
CA TYR A 211 13.75 11.40 -15.17
C TYR A 211 12.29 11.02 -15.41
N LEU A 212 11.37 11.85 -14.91
CA LEU A 212 9.93 11.77 -15.16
C LEU A 212 9.43 13.13 -15.66
N ASP A 213 8.83 13.16 -16.84
CA ASP A 213 8.33 14.36 -17.54
C ASP A 213 9.34 15.54 -17.63
N GLY A 214 10.63 15.21 -17.54
CA GLY A 214 11.77 16.13 -17.59
C GLY A 214 12.41 16.43 -16.24
N GLU A 215 11.73 16.18 -15.12
CA GLU A 215 12.28 16.31 -13.76
C GLU A 215 13.24 15.15 -13.46
N ALA A 216 14.40 15.45 -12.87
CA ALA A 216 15.36 14.41 -12.46
C ALA A 216 14.89 13.74 -11.16
N MET A 217 14.47 12.47 -11.24
CA MET A 217 13.89 11.76 -10.10
C MET A 217 14.91 10.98 -9.27
N PHE A 218 15.84 10.29 -9.93
CA PHE A 218 16.78 9.40 -9.28
C PHE A 218 18.14 9.41 -9.97
N SER A 219 19.19 9.10 -9.21
CA SER A 219 20.47 8.68 -9.78
C SER A 219 21.15 7.66 -8.87
N HIS A 220 22.03 6.84 -9.44
CA HIS A 220 22.79 5.81 -8.73
C HIS A 220 24.14 5.57 -9.41
N TYR A 221 25.14 5.17 -8.62
CA TYR A 221 26.45 4.74 -9.09
C TYR A 221 26.65 3.27 -8.74
N ASP A 222 26.95 2.44 -9.74
CA ASP A 222 27.28 1.03 -9.58
C ASP A 222 28.30 0.55 -10.61
N THR A 223 29.20 -0.33 -10.19
CA THR A 223 30.18 -1.01 -11.05
C THR A 223 29.84 -2.48 -11.31
N ASN A 224 28.74 -2.99 -10.76
CA ASN A 224 28.35 -4.40 -10.86
C ASN A 224 27.33 -4.66 -11.98
N LEU A 225 26.51 -3.67 -12.34
CA LEU A 225 25.58 -3.70 -13.48
C LEU A 225 25.80 -2.47 -14.38
N THR A 226 26.77 -2.59 -15.29
CA THR A 226 27.24 -1.48 -16.14
C THR A 226 26.70 -1.48 -17.56
N GLU A 227 26.06 -2.55 -18.03
CA GLU A 227 25.60 -2.70 -19.43
C GLU A 227 24.37 -3.60 -19.57
N GLY A 228 23.65 -3.49 -20.69
CA GLY A 228 22.57 -4.41 -21.07
C GLY A 228 21.62 -3.81 -22.12
N THR A 229 20.42 -4.36 -22.24
CA THR A 229 19.33 -3.83 -23.07
C THR A 229 18.26 -3.13 -22.20
N VAL A 230 17.10 -2.82 -22.78
CA VAL A 230 15.95 -2.18 -22.12
C VAL A 230 14.69 -3.05 -22.16
N ALA A 231 13.72 -2.77 -21.28
CA ALA A 231 12.40 -3.37 -21.33
C ALA A 231 11.30 -2.42 -20.85
N LEU A 232 10.08 -2.64 -21.33
CA LEU A 232 8.83 -2.00 -20.86
C LEU A 232 8.18 -2.92 -19.82
N TYR A 233 7.76 -2.41 -18.66
CA TYR A 233 7.24 -3.20 -17.53
C TYR A 233 5.80 -2.83 -17.17
N SER A 234 4.94 -3.82 -16.95
CA SER A 234 3.59 -3.59 -16.40
C SER A 234 3.06 -4.79 -15.60
N GLN A 235 2.27 -4.49 -14.56
CA GLN A 235 1.42 -5.43 -13.84
C GLN A 235 -0.04 -5.43 -14.34
N GLY A 236 -0.44 -4.39 -15.07
CA GLY A 236 -1.83 -4.12 -15.50
C GLY A 236 -1.96 -3.78 -16.98
N HIS A 237 -3.09 -3.20 -17.35
CA HIS A 237 -3.31 -2.63 -18.68
C HIS A 237 -2.48 -1.35 -18.84
N ALA A 238 -1.50 -1.37 -19.73
CA ALA A 238 -0.61 -0.24 -19.97
C ALA A 238 -0.37 -0.05 -21.47
N THR A 239 -0.20 1.20 -21.88
CA THR A 239 0.27 1.55 -23.24
C THR A 239 1.63 2.27 -23.14
N PHE A 240 2.49 2.02 -24.12
CA PHE A 240 3.78 2.70 -24.27
C PHE A 240 3.94 3.14 -25.72
N ARG A 241 4.36 4.39 -25.91
CA ARG A 241 4.55 5.02 -27.22
C ARG A 241 5.77 5.93 -27.17
N ASP A 242 6.23 6.38 -28.35
CA ASP A 242 7.43 7.22 -28.48
C ASP A 242 8.66 6.57 -27.82
N VAL A 243 8.77 5.23 -27.98
CA VAL A 243 9.86 4.40 -27.43
C VAL A 243 11.14 4.65 -28.22
N VAL A 244 12.10 5.34 -27.61
CA VAL A 244 13.36 5.77 -28.25
C VAL A 244 14.55 5.28 -27.44
N ILE A 245 15.56 4.72 -28.14
CA ILE A 245 16.85 4.32 -27.58
C ILE A 245 17.94 4.99 -28.41
N GLY A 246 18.55 6.03 -27.86
CA GLY A 246 19.65 6.78 -28.45
C GLY A 246 21.00 6.51 -27.77
N ASP A 247 22.04 7.11 -28.32
CA ASP A 247 23.34 7.24 -27.65
C ASP A 247 23.19 8.08 -26.37
N ALA A 248 24.07 7.86 -25.39
CA ALA A 248 24.06 8.67 -24.16
C ALA A 248 24.24 10.18 -24.46
N PRO A 249 23.63 11.08 -23.66
CA PRO A 249 23.82 12.51 -23.80
C PRO A 249 25.30 12.87 -23.63
N THR A 250 25.75 13.91 -24.32
CA THR A 250 27.13 14.44 -24.22
C THR A 250 27.22 15.71 -23.36
N GLU A 251 26.09 16.22 -22.89
CA GLU A 251 26.01 17.41 -22.04
C GLU A 251 26.33 17.04 -20.57
N PRO A 252 27.07 17.89 -19.83
CA PRO A 252 27.26 17.75 -18.38
C PRO A 252 25.92 17.74 -17.64
N ALA A 253 25.74 16.80 -16.71
CA ALA A 253 24.57 16.78 -15.83
C ALA A 253 24.93 16.35 -14.40
N VAL A 254 24.20 16.87 -13.42
CA VAL A 254 24.26 16.51 -12.00
C VAL A 254 22.87 16.15 -11.49
N VAL A 255 22.75 15.05 -10.77
CA VAL A 255 21.47 14.63 -10.16
C VAL A 255 21.74 14.22 -8.72
N VAL A 256 21.14 14.96 -7.77
CA VAL A 256 20.98 14.52 -6.37
C VAL A 256 20.32 13.13 -6.31
N SER A 257 20.95 12.22 -5.57
CA SER A 257 20.54 10.82 -5.38
C SER A 257 19.90 10.59 -4.01
N VAL A 258 20.42 11.27 -2.99
CA VAL A 258 19.97 11.24 -1.60
C VAL A 258 20.14 12.66 -1.03
N PRO A 259 19.17 13.20 -0.27
CA PRO A 259 17.79 12.72 -0.14
C PRO A 259 17.04 12.81 -1.49
N VAL A 260 15.91 12.10 -1.61
CA VAL A 260 15.02 12.24 -2.77
C VAL A 260 13.91 13.24 -2.47
N ALA A 261 13.29 13.81 -3.51
CA ALA A 261 12.13 14.68 -3.36
C ALA A 261 10.99 13.97 -2.60
N ASP A 262 10.16 14.74 -1.90
CA ASP A 262 8.99 14.29 -1.14
C ASP A 262 9.27 13.37 0.07
N SER A 263 10.51 12.87 0.22
CA SER A 263 10.90 12.03 1.35
C SER A 263 10.96 12.78 2.67
N VAL A 264 10.60 12.07 3.75
CA VAL A 264 10.88 12.47 5.13
C VAL A 264 11.99 11.57 5.69
N SER A 265 12.93 12.16 6.44
CA SER A 265 13.95 11.44 7.18
C SER A 265 13.83 11.73 8.68
N SER A 266 13.41 10.74 9.47
CA SER A 266 13.42 10.85 10.94
C SER A 266 14.77 10.46 11.56
N HIS A 267 15.74 10.03 10.75
CA HIS A 267 17.13 9.89 11.22
C HIS A 267 17.68 11.23 11.73
N VAL A 268 17.35 12.33 11.05
CA VAL A 268 17.78 13.69 11.41
C VAL A 268 17.24 14.11 12.79
N MET A 269 16.09 13.60 13.23
CA MET A 269 15.57 13.82 14.60
C MET A 269 16.44 13.21 15.70
N ARG A 270 17.42 12.36 15.36
CA ARG A 270 18.23 11.56 16.29
C ARG A 270 19.72 11.92 16.28
N GLU A 271 20.22 12.46 15.16
CA GLU A 271 21.62 12.88 14.98
C GLU A 271 21.78 14.31 14.41
N GLU A 272 20.70 15.07 14.23
CA GLU A 272 20.67 16.44 13.66
C GLU A 272 21.39 16.56 12.29
N THR A 273 21.62 15.45 11.57
CA THR A 273 22.50 15.37 10.39
C THR A 273 21.74 14.98 9.13
N ILE A 274 21.83 15.80 8.06
CA ILE A 274 21.51 15.39 6.67
C ILE A 274 22.79 15.04 5.93
N THR A 275 22.78 13.89 5.24
CA THR A 275 23.78 13.54 4.21
C THR A 275 23.19 13.79 2.84
N VAL A 276 23.95 14.38 1.92
CA VAL A 276 23.58 14.58 0.52
C VAL A 276 24.55 13.84 -0.40
N ARG A 277 24.03 13.23 -1.47
CA ARG A 277 24.80 12.68 -2.59
C ARG A 277 24.31 13.24 -3.90
N ALA A 278 25.23 13.64 -4.78
CA ALA A 278 24.95 13.94 -6.17
C ALA A 278 25.83 13.09 -7.09
N HIS A 279 25.25 12.53 -8.15
CA HIS A 279 25.97 11.85 -9.23
C HIS A 279 26.12 12.75 -10.44
N VAL A 280 27.22 12.59 -11.17
CA VAL A 280 27.64 13.49 -12.26
C VAL A 280 28.05 12.69 -13.50
N ILE A 281 27.68 13.18 -14.68
CA ILE A 281 28.08 12.64 -15.99
C ILE A 281 28.68 13.75 -16.88
N ASN A 282 29.48 13.36 -17.88
CA ASN A 282 30.12 14.24 -18.89
C ASN A 282 30.96 15.43 -18.37
N ALA A 283 31.31 15.49 -17.07
CA ALA A 283 31.95 16.65 -16.46
C ALA A 283 33.34 16.35 -15.85
N PRO A 284 34.34 15.94 -16.67
CA PRO A 284 35.66 15.56 -16.17
C PRO A 284 36.39 16.75 -15.52
N GLY A 285 36.76 16.61 -14.25
CA GLY A 285 37.41 17.68 -13.47
C GLY A 285 36.46 18.81 -13.05
N ALA A 286 35.16 18.54 -13.02
CA ALA A 286 34.16 19.43 -12.43
C ALA A 286 34.22 19.47 -10.89
N ASP A 287 33.54 20.45 -10.32
CA ASP A 287 33.24 20.56 -8.89
C ASP A 287 31.72 20.74 -8.71
N VAL A 288 31.19 20.43 -7.52
CA VAL A 288 29.76 20.53 -7.21
C VAL A 288 29.54 21.35 -5.94
N ASP A 289 29.00 22.56 -6.10
CA ASP A 289 28.47 23.34 -4.99
C ASP A 289 27.16 22.69 -4.53
N ILE A 290 27.19 21.94 -3.42
CA ILE A 290 25.99 21.45 -2.75
C ILE A 290 25.59 22.46 -1.68
N THR A 291 24.29 22.76 -1.55
CA THR A 291 23.74 23.59 -0.46
C THR A 291 22.47 22.98 0.12
N LEU A 292 22.15 23.32 1.37
CA LEU A 292 20.91 23.00 2.08
C LEU A 292 20.28 24.32 2.54
N ASN A 293 19.08 24.67 2.07
CA ASN A 293 18.44 25.97 2.28
C ASN A 293 19.38 27.17 1.95
N GLY A 294 20.24 27.00 0.93
CA GLY A 294 21.27 27.97 0.54
C GLY A 294 22.52 28.03 1.43
N ALA A 295 22.58 27.26 2.54
CA ALA A 295 23.79 27.13 3.35
C ALA A 295 24.78 26.13 2.75
N THR A 296 26.08 26.39 2.87
CA THR A 296 27.17 25.51 2.40
C THR A 296 27.48 24.42 3.44
N PRO A 297 27.76 23.16 3.05
CA PRO A 297 28.05 22.06 3.98
C PRO A 297 29.38 22.27 4.70
N ALA A 298 29.53 21.61 5.86
CA ALA A 298 30.79 21.60 6.60
C ALA A 298 31.91 20.87 5.81
N ARG A 299 31.54 19.97 4.90
CA ARG A 299 32.44 19.29 3.96
C ARG A 299 31.69 18.69 2.78
N THR A 300 32.16 18.97 1.56
CA THR A 300 31.92 18.17 0.36
C THR A 300 33.10 17.21 0.11
N ARG A 301 32.86 16.09 -0.58
CA ARG A 301 33.89 15.14 -1.05
C ARG A 301 33.52 14.64 -2.44
N ASP A 302 34.41 14.74 -3.41
CA ASP A 302 34.44 13.73 -4.47
C ASP A 302 34.77 12.37 -3.82
N THR A 303 33.94 11.37 -4.06
CA THR A 303 34.16 9.99 -3.58
C THR A 303 34.44 8.99 -4.69
N HIS A 304 34.26 9.37 -5.97
CA HIS A 304 34.34 8.46 -7.12
C HIS A 304 35.02 9.08 -8.36
N GLY A 305 35.97 9.99 -8.17
CA GLY A 305 36.82 10.52 -9.25
C GLY A 305 36.12 11.53 -10.18
N GLY A 306 35.13 12.25 -9.67
CA GLY A 306 34.32 13.22 -10.42
C GLY A 306 32.92 12.73 -10.81
N SER A 307 32.56 11.49 -10.48
CA SER A 307 31.23 10.92 -10.78
C SER A 307 30.25 10.92 -9.60
N THR A 308 30.74 11.14 -8.37
CA THR A 308 29.91 11.13 -7.14
C THR A 308 30.46 12.14 -6.14
N PHE A 309 29.60 13.04 -5.66
CA PHE A 309 29.92 14.07 -4.68
C PHE A 309 29.03 13.91 -3.45
N ASP A 310 29.65 13.71 -2.29
CA ASP A 310 28.98 13.51 -1.00
C ASP A 310 29.21 14.73 -0.08
N ALA A 311 28.13 15.26 0.51
CA ALA A 311 28.16 16.38 1.45
C ALA A 311 27.41 16.05 2.76
N GLN A 312 27.74 16.76 3.84
CA GLN A 312 27.11 16.59 5.15
C GLN A 312 26.77 17.95 5.77
N PHE A 313 25.55 18.04 6.33
CA PHE A 313 25.00 19.18 7.04
C PHE A 313 24.63 18.76 8.46
N ASP A 314 25.09 19.53 9.44
CA ASP A 314 24.97 19.27 10.88
C ASP A 314 25.23 20.61 11.62
N PRO A 315 24.34 21.08 12.53
CA PRO A 315 23.01 20.53 12.83
C PRO A 315 21.94 20.99 11.83
N VAL A 316 20.84 20.24 11.74
CA VAL A 316 19.68 20.48 10.87
C VAL A 316 18.39 20.42 11.69
N THR A 317 17.49 21.39 11.47
CA THR A 317 16.22 21.52 12.20
C THR A 317 15.12 20.64 11.62
N THR A 318 14.03 20.48 12.37
CA THR A 318 12.74 20.02 11.84
C THR A 318 12.16 20.96 10.78
N GLY A 319 11.21 20.45 10.00
CA GLY A 319 10.52 21.16 8.93
C GLY A 319 10.96 20.72 7.53
N ASP A 320 10.55 21.49 6.53
CA ASP A 320 10.91 21.27 5.13
C ASP A 320 12.23 21.93 4.77
N HIS A 321 12.99 21.27 3.90
CA HIS A 321 14.28 21.72 3.39
C HIS A 321 14.37 21.55 1.88
N GLU A 322 15.32 22.29 1.29
CA GLU A 322 15.68 22.25 -0.12
C GLU A 322 17.19 22.00 -0.26
N VAL A 323 17.56 21.08 -1.13
CA VAL A 323 18.96 20.80 -1.50
C VAL A 323 19.18 21.25 -2.93
N VAL A 324 20.22 22.04 -3.17
CA VAL A 324 20.65 22.42 -4.52
C VAL A 324 22.07 21.90 -4.75
N ALA A 325 22.26 21.08 -5.79
CA ALA A 325 23.57 20.67 -6.29
C ALA A 325 23.85 21.39 -7.62
N THR A 326 24.86 22.27 -7.64
CA THR A 326 25.24 23.08 -8.81
C THR A 326 26.58 22.59 -9.39
N LEU A 327 26.55 22.08 -10.62
CA LEU A 327 27.72 21.55 -11.32
C LEU A 327 28.54 22.67 -11.96
N ARG A 328 29.85 22.69 -11.71
CA ARG A 328 30.77 23.68 -12.29
C ARG A 328 31.89 23.04 -13.09
N VAL A 329 32.12 23.54 -14.31
CA VAL A 329 33.31 23.25 -15.12
C VAL A 329 34.08 24.55 -15.34
N GLY A 330 35.34 24.58 -14.91
CA GLY A 330 36.16 25.81 -14.98
C GLY A 330 35.62 27.00 -14.18
N GLY A 331 34.73 26.75 -13.19
CA GLY A 331 34.04 27.76 -12.39
C GLY A 331 32.70 28.25 -12.95
N ALA A 332 32.45 28.05 -14.26
CA ALA A 332 31.14 28.31 -14.85
C ALA A 332 30.14 27.24 -14.41
N VAL A 333 28.91 27.63 -14.08
CA VAL A 333 27.80 26.68 -13.90
C VAL A 333 27.46 26.08 -15.25
N VAL A 334 27.33 24.76 -15.31
CA VAL A 334 26.93 24.03 -16.52
C VAL A 334 25.60 23.29 -16.35
N ASP A 335 25.25 22.89 -15.13
CA ASP A 335 23.97 22.28 -14.78
C ASP A 335 23.66 22.46 -13.27
N SER A 336 22.41 22.24 -12.85
CA SER A 336 22.02 22.21 -11.43
C SER A 336 20.73 21.43 -11.19
N HIS A 337 20.74 20.50 -10.23
CA HIS A 337 19.52 19.85 -9.72
C HIS A 337 19.13 20.43 -8.36
N THR A 338 17.85 20.81 -8.24
CA THR A 338 17.21 21.24 -6.97
C THR A 338 16.21 20.18 -6.52
N VAL A 339 16.36 19.70 -5.29
CA VAL A 339 15.43 18.80 -4.62
C VAL A 339 14.77 19.57 -3.49
N SER A 340 13.54 20.03 -3.70
CA SER A 340 12.70 20.63 -2.66
C SER A 340 11.89 19.52 -1.94
N ASN A 341 11.06 19.91 -0.96
CA ASN A 341 10.19 19.00 -0.21
C ASN A 341 10.95 17.88 0.54
N ILE A 342 12.14 18.17 1.08
CA ILE A 342 12.90 17.23 1.94
C ILE A 342 12.47 17.44 3.38
N GLY A 343 11.81 16.46 3.99
CA GLY A 343 11.22 16.63 5.32
C GLY A 343 12.12 16.12 6.44
N VAL A 344 12.25 16.91 7.50
CA VAL A 344 12.78 16.47 8.80
C VAL A 344 11.63 16.42 9.80
N GLY A 345 11.20 15.20 10.11
CA GLY A 345 10.03 14.92 10.92
C GLY A 345 9.90 13.43 11.22
N ARG A 346 8.73 12.83 11.03
CA ARG A 346 8.47 11.41 11.34
C ARG A 346 8.18 10.59 10.09
N HIS A 347 8.55 9.32 10.03
CA HIS A 347 8.03 8.43 8.98
C HIS A 347 7.81 6.99 9.41
N TYR A 348 6.81 6.40 8.78
CA TYR A 348 6.24 5.10 9.11
C TYR A 348 6.11 4.23 7.86
N VAL A 349 6.07 2.92 8.08
CA VAL A 349 5.77 1.95 7.01
C VAL A 349 4.58 1.10 7.46
N SER A 350 3.52 1.10 6.66
CA SER A 350 2.33 0.26 6.91
C SER A 350 2.44 -1.07 6.16
N VAL A 351 2.12 -2.15 6.86
CA VAL A 351 2.27 -3.54 6.39
C VAL A 351 1.01 -4.32 6.75
N GLY A 352 0.43 -4.99 5.77
CA GLY A 352 -0.77 -5.81 5.97
C GLY A 352 -1.32 -6.35 4.67
N ASP A 353 -2.59 -6.77 4.71
CA ASP A 353 -3.28 -7.31 3.54
C ASP A 353 -4.06 -6.25 2.74
N GLY A 354 -4.99 -6.67 1.88
CA GLY A 354 -5.80 -5.80 1.03
C GLY A 354 -6.58 -4.69 1.76
N VAL A 355 -6.78 -4.80 3.07
CA VAL A 355 -7.26 -3.69 3.92
C VAL A 355 -6.23 -2.56 3.99
N THR A 356 -4.97 -2.88 4.26
CA THR A 356 -3.88 -1.88 4.33
C THR A 356 -3.50 -1.33 2.95
N VAL A 357 -3.80 -2.07 1.88
CA VAL A 357 -3.68 -1.57 0.48
C VAL A 357 -4.79 -0.55 0.12
N GLY A 358 -5.80 -0.30 0.97
CA GLY A 358 -6.90 0.60 0.62
C GLY A 358 -7.94 -0.01 -0.32
N SER A 359 -8.14 -1.33 -0.31
CA SER A 359 -9.21 -1.94 -1.12
C SER A 359 -10.58 -1.59 -0.53
N GLY A 360 -11.56 -1.27 -1.37
CA GLY A 360 -12.87 -0.73 -0.95
C GLY A 360 -12.86 0.78 -0.69
N ASP A 361 -11.69 1.43 -0.78
CA ASP A 361 -11.60 2.88 -0.87
C ASP A 361 -11.87 3.33 -2.32
N GLU A 362 -12.84 4.24 -2.51
CA GLU A 362 -13.24 4.78 -3.81
C GLU A 362 -13.23 6.33 -3.83
N TYR A 363 -12.92 6.97 -2.70
CA TYR A 363 -12.88 8.42 -2.49
C TYR A 363 -11.51 8.98 -2.91
N ARG A 364 -11.46 10.17 -3.52
CA ARG A 364 -10.25 10.71 -4.17
C ARG A 364 -9.82 12.05 -3.59
N ALA A 365 -10.70 12.74 -2.85
CA ALA A 365 -10.40 14.03 -2.25
C ALA A 365 -9.35 13.99 -1.10
N ASP A 366 -9.06 12.81 -0.53
CA ASP A 366 -8.08 12.58 0.55
C ASP A 366 -6.85 11.76 0.11
N ASN A 367 -6.83 11.32 -1.15
CA ASN A 367 -5.77 10.49 -1.74
C ASN A 367 -4.42 11.22 -1.94
N VAL A 368 -4.40 12.55 -1.77
CA VAL A 368 -3.23 13.42 -1.95
C VAL A 368 -3.05 14.31 -0.73
N THR A 369 -1.85 14.33 -0.13
CA THR A 369 -1.57 15.23 1.00
C THR A 369 -1.37 16.67 0.53
N ALA A 370 -1.78 17.64 1.36
CA ALA A 370 -1.75 19.06 0.99
C ALA A 370 -0.33 19.66 0.80
N ASP A 371 0.70 18.92 1.20
CA ASP A 371 2.13 19.21 0.99
C ASP A 371 2.72 18.50 -0.25
N GLY A 372 1.89 17.76 -1.00
CA GLY A 372 2.29 16.99 -2.18
C GLY A 372 3.15 15.75 -1.89
N ARG A 373 3.49 15.47 -0.63
CA ARG A 373 4.43 14.37 -0.26
C ARG A 373 3.90 12.98 -0.59
N MET A 374 2.57 12.84 -0.64
CA MET A 374 1.91 11.57 -0.82
C MET A 374 0.78 11.67 -1.85
N MET A 375 0.72 10.69 -2.75
CA MET A 375 -0.34 10.53 -3.74
C MET A 375 -0.61 9.04 -3.98
N ALA A 376 -1.80 8.57 -3.63
CA ALA A 376 -2.26 7.19 -3.87
C ALA A 376 -3.63 7.16 -4.61
N THR A 377 -4.23 5.98 -4.81
CA THR A 377 -5.66 5.83 -5.19
C THR A 377 -6.55 5.23 -4.10
N GLY A 378 -6.00 4.87 -2.94
CA GLY A 378 -6.79 4.63 -1.73
C GLY A 378 -5.94 4.29 -0.51
N GLY A 379 -6.60 4.24 0.66
CA GLY A 379 -6.03 3.74 1.90
C GLY A 379 -5.71 4.82 2.94
N MET A 380 -5.63 4.38 4.20
CA MET A 380 -5.50 5.24 5.38
C MET A 380 -4.25 6.12 5.42
N GLN A 381 -3.24 5.86 4.58
CA GLN A 381 -1.89 6.40 4.70
C GLN A 381 -1.83 7.92 4.50
N ALA A 382 -2.53 8.49 3.50
CA ALA A 382 -2.54 9.93 3.24
C ALA A 382 -3.26 10.70 4.36
N ASN A 383 -4.44 10.23 4.76
CA ASN A 383 -5.18 10.73 5.93
C ASN A 383 -4.35 10.70 7.22
N LEU A 384 -3.66 9.58 7.49
CA LEU A 384 -2.80 9.43 8.67
C LEU A 384 -1.61 10.40 8.63
N ALA A 385 -0.93 10.53 7.48
CA ALA A 385 0.21 11.43 7.32
C ALA A 385 -0.20 12.91 7.49
N ALA A 386 -1.32 13.33 6.89
CA ALA A 386 -1.86 14.68 7.07
C ALA A 386 -2.26 14.95 8.53
N SER A 387 -2.94 14.00 9.17
CA SER A 387 -3.36 14.10 10.57
C SER A 387 -2.17 14.23 11.53
N LEU A 388 -1.14 13.39 11.37
CA LEU A 388 0.08 13.44 12.19
C LEU A 388 0.90 14.71 11.91
N SER A 389 1.04 15.13 10.65
CA SER A 389 1.78 16.36 10.32
C SER A 389 1.16 17.60 10.95
N ALA A 390 -0.18 17.68 10.96
CA ALA A 390 -0.92 18.74 11.61
C ALA A 390 -0.85 18.69 13.15
N ALA A 391 -0.76 17.50 13.75
CA ALA A 391 -0.69 17.31 15.20
C ALA A 391 0.73 17.54 15.78
N ASP A 392 1.75 16.99 15.13
CA ASP A 392 3.15 17.06 15.58
C ASP A 392 3.86 18.36 15.14
N GLY A 393 3.35 19.05 14.12
CA GLY A 393 3.96 20.28 13.59
C GLY A 393 5.26 20.04 12.80
N VAL A 394 5.45 18.83 12.28
CA VAL A 394 6.60 18.43 11.44
C VAL A 394 6.09 17.62 10.23
N PRO A 395 6.83 17.53 9.12
CA PRO A 395 6.47 16.65 8.01
C PRO A 395 6.36 15.19 8.44
N VAL A 396 5.30 14.49 8.00
CA VAL A 396 5.11 13.05 8.24
C VAL A 396 4.84 12.30 6.94
N THR A 397 5.43 11.12 6.79
CA THR A 397 5.17 10.22 5.66
C THR A 397 4.79 8.82 6.16
N VAL A 398 3.78 8.21 5.53
CA VAL A 398 3.38 6.83 5.79
C VAL A 398 3.44 6.05 4.47
N PHE A 399 4.41 5.16 4.34
CA PHE A 399 4.53 4.30 3.15
C PHE A 399 3.53 3.15 3.18
N ASN A 400 2.96 2.81 2.02
CA ASN A 400 2.15 1.62 1.82
C ASN A 400 3.04 0.49 1.25
N ASP A 401 3.35 -0.51 2.07
CA ASP A 401 4.07 -1.73 1.64
C ASP A 401 3.26 -3.01 1.94
N ALA A 402 1.94 -2.87 1.92
CA ALA A 402 0.99 -3.96 2.04
C ALA A 402 0.88 -4.80 0.75
N ILE A 403 0.47 -6.05 0.87
CA ILE A 403 0.24 -6.96 -0.27
C ILE A 403 -1.20 -7.46 -0.20
N PRO A 404 -2.03 -7.41 -1.26
CA PRO A 404 -3.49 -7.59 -1.17
C PRO A 404 -4.04 -8.86 -0.50
N SER A 405 -3.20 -9.88 -0.33
CA SER A 405 -3.51 -11.15 0.36
C SER A 405 -2.33 -11.59 1.24
N LEU A 406 -1.72 -10.66 2.00
CA LEU A 406 -0.56 -10.95 2.87
C LEU A 406 -0.98 -11.71 4.13
N SER A 407 -0.60 -12.98 4.24
CA SER A 407 -0.72 -13.73 5.50
C SER A 407 0.42 -13.40 6.47
N SER A 408 0.21 -13.67 7.76
CA SER A 408 1.27 -13.63 8.78
C SER A 408 2.43 -14.58 8.43
N ALA A 409 2.14 -15.71 7.78
CA ALA A 409 3.14 -16.69 7.34
C ALA A 409 4.11 -16.10 6.30
N GLU A 410 3.60 -15.36 5.32
CA GLU A 410 4.42 -14.69 4.30
C GLU A 410 5.18 -13.49 4.87
N ALA A 411 4.54 -12.71 5.74
CA ALA A 411 5.18 -11.60 6.44
C ALA A 411 6.34 -12.06 7.34
N SER A 412 6.23 -13.24 7.96
CA SER A 412 7.29 -13.84 8.79
C SER A 412 8.53 -14.30 8.02
N HIS A 413 8.47 -14.35 6.68
CA HIS A 413 9.56 -14.87 5.87
C HIS A 413 10.81 -13.96 5.94
N PRO A 414 12.02 -14.47 6.20
CA PRO A 414 13.22 -13.63 6.42
C PRO A 414 13.54 -12.67 5.28
N ASN A 415 13.29 -13.05 4.03
CA ASN A 415 13.43 -12.14 2.90
C ASN A 415 12.45 -10.95 2.96
N PHE A 416 11.20 -11.16 3.40
CA PHE A 416 10.20 -10.09 3.50
C PHE A 416 10.63 -9.05 4.52
N THR A 417 11.00 -9.47 5.73
CA THR A 417 11.44 -8.55 6.79
C THR A 417 12.78 -7.88 6.45
N THR A 418 13.70 -8.58 5.76
CA THR A 418 14.95 -7.97 5.27
C THR A 418 14.70 -6.88 4.22
N ASN A 419 13.81 -7.15 3.25
CA ASN A 419 13.48 -6.22 2.16
C ASN A 419 12.69 -5.00 2.65
N LEU A 420 11.71 -5.23 3.54
CA LEU A 420 10.94 -4.20 4.23
C LEU A 420 11.87 -3.23 4.96
N LEU A 421 12.87 -3.76 5.69
CA LEU A 421 13.80 -2.93 6.44
C LEU A 421 14.80 -2.20 5.54
N SER A 422 15.29 -2.80 4.46
CA SER A 422 16.29 -2.18 3.58
C SER A 422 15.70 -1.08 2.68
N ARG A 423 14.44 -1.18 2.28
CA ARG A 423 13.76 -0.20 1.41
C ARG A 423 13.62 1.20 2.02
N TYR A 424 13.58 1.30 3.35
CA TYR A 424 13.34 2.56 4.08
C TYR A 424 14.50 2.89 5.06
N THR A 425 15.73 2.54 4.68
CA THR A 425 16.96 2.92 5.40
C THR A 425 17.96 3.64 4.50
N ASP A 426 18.75 4.56 5.07
CA ASP A 426 19.75 5.36 4.34
C ASP A 426 20.84 4.45 3.72
N PRO A 427 20.97 4.40 2.37
CA PRO A 427 21.96 3.57 1.69
C PRO A 427 23.41 4.03 1.91
N MET A 428 23.66 5.18 2.54
CA MET A 428 25.00 5.55 3.03
C MET A 428 25.47 4.70 4.22
N ARG A 429 24.53 4.17 5.01
CA ARG A 429 24.80 3.65 6.37
C ARG A 429 24.82 2.13 6.41
N SER A 430 26.02 1.58 6.57
CA SER A 430 26.24 0.13 6.65
C SER A 430 26.35 -0.38 8.09
N GLY A 431 25.78 -1.56 8.34
CA GLY A 431 25.88 -2.30 9.61
C GLY A 431 24.59 -2.29 10.44
N ASP A 432 24.34 -3.38 11.17
CA ASP A 432 23.07 -3.65 11.86
C ASP A 432 22.71 -2.58 12.92
N ALA A 433 23.71 -1.95 13.54
CA ALA A 433 23.50 -0.87 14.52
C ALA A 433 22.89 0.40 13.90
N TYR A 434 23.11 0.66 12.61
CA TYR A 434 22.63 1.87 11.93
C TYR A 434 21.27 1.69 11.26
N ARG A 435 20.78 0.45 11.09
CA ARG A 435 19.37 0.17 10.75
C ARG A 435 18.37 0.59 11.85
N LYS A 436 18.81 1.31 12.89
CA LYS A 436 17.99 1.99 13.90
C LYS A 436 17.97 3.54 13.75
N GLY A 437 18.52 4.07 12.66
CA GLY A 437 18.32 5.47 12.23
C GLY A 437 16.95 5.66 11.60
N ASP A 438 16.84 5.26 10.35
CA ASP A 438 15.71 5.28 9.38
C ASP A 438 14.30 5.64 9.90
N VAL A 439 13.41 4.65 9.95
CA VAL A 439 11.96 4.73 10.27
C VAL A 439 11.65 4.95 11.78
N ASP A 440 10.50 5.52 12.13
CA ASP A 440 10.02 5.57 13.53
C ASP A 440 9.33 4.27 13.94
N GLY A 441 8.31 3.83 13.20
CA GLY A 441 7.63 2.57 13.48
C GLY A 441 7.04 1.86 12.26
N VAL A 442 6.78 0.56 12.42
CA VAL A 442 6.00 -0.24 11.46
C VAL A 442 4.58 -0.41 11.98
N LEU A 443 3.60 -0.12 11.12
CA LEU A 443 2.16 -0.18 11.42
C LEU A 443 1.59 -1.45 10.79
N ALA A 444 1.36 -2.48 11.60
CA ALA A 444 1.00 -3.82 11.15
C ALA A 444 -0.50 -4.12 11.31
N LEU A 445 -1.11 -4.71 10.29
CA LEU A 445 -2.47 -5.26 10.31
C LEU A 445 -2.52 -6.61 9.59
N PHE A 446 -2.75 -7.68 10.35
CA PHE A 446 -2.86 -9.07 9.86
C PHE A 446 -4.18 -9.71 10.34
N GLY A 447 -4.43 -10.95 9.97
CA GLY A 447 -5.55 -11.76 10.49
C GLY A 447 -6.67 -12.00 9.48
N ALA A 448 -7.09 -11.00 8.69
CA ALA A 448 -8.21 -11.17 7.77
C ALA A 448 -7.89 -12.22 6.67
N THR A 449 -6.74 -12.11 6.03
CA THR A 449 -6.19 -13.15 5.14
C THR A 449 -5.93 -14.48 5.87
N ASP A 450 -5.40 -14.44 7.09
CA ASP A 450 -5.09 -15.65 7.88
C ASP A 450 -6.34 -16.49 8.21
N VAL A 451 -7.48 -15.86 8.52
CA VAL A 451 -8.77 -16.56 8.66
C VAL A 451 -9.26 -17.08 7.31
N GLY A 452 -9.06 -16.34 6.22
CA GLY A 452 -9.40 -16.78 4.86
C GLY A 452 -8.66 -18.06 4.44
N THR A 453 -7.46 -18.30 4.98
CA THR A 453 -6.70 -19.56 4.79
C THR A 453 -6.99 -20.63 5.84
N GLY A 454 -7.77 -20.32 6.88
CA GLY A 454 -8.06 -21.22 8.00
C GLY A 454 -6.87 -21.46 8.94
N LEU A 455 -5.90 -20.54 8.98
CA LEU A 455 -4.68 -20.66 9.81
C LEU A 455 -5.04 -20.81 11.30
N SER A 456 -4.39 -21.74 12.01
CA SER A 456 -4.68 -21.93 13.43
C SER A 456 -4.17 -20.75 14.29
N PRO A 457 -4.84 -20.37 15.39
CA PRO A 457 -4.37 -19.30 16.27
C PRO A 457 -2.94 -19.47 16.80
N ALA A 458 -2.50 -20.73 17.03
CA ALA A 458 -1.14 -21.02 17.45
C ALA A 458 -0.10 -20.81 16.31
N ALA A 459 -0.47 -21.09 15.05
CA ALA A 459 0.38 -20.82 13.91
C ALA A 459 0.44 -19.31 13.60
N PHE A 460 -0.68 -18.61 13.69
CA PHE A 460 -0.73 -17.14 13.60
C PHE A 460 0.17 -16.47 14.66
N GLU A 461 0.09 -16.91 15.92
CA GLU A 461 0.93 -16.42 17.01
C GLU A 461 2.43 -16.66 16.75
N ALA A 462 2.81 -17.86 16.28
CA ALA A 462 4.20 -18.18 15.96
C ALA A 462 4.75 -17.37 14.76
N ASN A 463 3.94 -17.18 13.71
CA ASN A 463 4.30 -16.37 12.56
C ASN A 463 4.47 -14.89 12.94
N LEU A 464 3.50 -14.34 13.69
CA LEU A 464 3.53 -12.94 14.11
C LEU A 464 4.68 -12.66 15.09
N GLN A 465 4.97 -13.58 16.01
CA GLN A 465 6.17 -13.48 16.86
C GLN A 465 7.45 -13.48 16.00
N THR A 466 7.52 -14.31 14.95
CA THR A 466 8.69 -14.36 14.05
C THR A 466 8.86 -13.06 13.23
N PHE A 467 7.76 -12.44 12.79
CA PHE A 467 7.78 -11.12 12.16
C PHE A 467 8.25 -10.03 13.14
N VAL A 468 7.68 -9.99 14.34
CA VAL A 468 8.05 -9.04 15.41
C VAL A 468 9.52 -9.21 15.80
N ASP A 469 9.97 -10.44 16.05
CA ASP A 469 11.35 -10.75 16.41
C ASP A 469 12.37 -10.31 15.35
N ALA A 470 11.96 -10.16 14.08
CA ALA A 470 12.81 -9.64 13.01
C ALA A 470 12.80 -8.10 12.94
N VAL A 471 11.62 -7.48 12.99
CA VAL A 471 11.45 -6.03 12.79
C VAL A 471 11.75 -5.22 14.06
N ALA A 472 11.31 -5.69 15.23
CA ALA A 472 11.39 -4.97 16.50
C ALA A 472 12.81 -4.87 17.10
N ARG A 473 13.80 -5.52 16.47
CA ARG A 473 15.23 -5.27 16.72
C ARG A 473 15.67 -3.88 16.25
N PHE A 474 14.99 -3.35 15.24
CA PHE A 474 15.38 -2.15 14.50
C PHE A 474 14.41 -0.99 14.67
N ARG A 475 13.11 -1.27 14.84
CA ARG A 475 12.03 -0.28 14.89
C ARG A 475 11.02 -0.57 16.00
N ASP A 476 10.19 0.42 16.32
CA ASP A 476 8.98 0.13 17.08
C ASP A 476 7.94 -0.52 16.14
N VAL A 477 7.14 -1.45 16.67
CA VAL A 477 6.14 -2.20 15.91
C VAL A 477 4.78 -2.07 16.60
N HIS A 478 3.83 -1.42 15.94
CA HIS A 478 2.47 -1.28 16.42
C HIS A 478 1.56 -2.22 15.63
N ILE A 479 0.78 -3.06 16.31
CA ILE A 479 -0.02 -4.11 15.66
C ILE A 479 -1.50 -3.89 16.00
N ALA A 480 -2.29 -3.43 15.03
CA ALA A 480 -3.72 -3.26 15.19
C ALA A 480 -4.41 -4.62 15.37
N THR A 481 -5.55 -4.64 16.09
CA THR A 481 -6.37 -5.85 16.18
C THR A 481 -7.00 -6.17 14.82
N ALA A 482 -7.14 -7.45 14.48
CA ALA A 482 -7.89 -7.88 13.31
C ALA A 482 -9.38 -7.54 13.46
N MET A 483 -9.97 -6.97 12.40
CA MET A 483 -11.39 -6.60 12.31
C MET A 483 -12.31 -7.83 12.37
N PRO A 484 -13.59 -7.70 12.79
CA PRO A 484 -14.50 -8.83 12.85
C PRO A 484 -14.89 -9.34 11.46
N VAL A 485 -14.99 -10.66 11.31
CA VAL A 485 -15.70 -11.24 10.17
C VAL A 485 -17.19 -10.94 10.30
N ILE A 486 -17.76 -10.26 9.32
CA ILE A 486 -19.19 -9.97 9.27
C ILE A 486 -19.99 -11.25 8.97
N PRO A 487 -20.99 -11.61 9.81
CA PRO A 487 -21.81 -12.79 9.58
C PRO A 487 -22.80 -12.60 8.41
N PRO A 488 -23.16 -13.67 7.68
CA PRO A 488 -24.09 -13.60 6.56
C PRO A 488 -25.58 -13.48 6.99
N THR A 489 -25.86 -13.40 8.30
CA THR A 489 -27.21 -13.51 8.89
C THR A 489 -28.09 -12.26 8.78
N GLY A 490 -27.58 -11.15 8.24
CA GLY A 490 -28.31 -9.89 8.09
C GLY A 490 -28.45 -9.08 9.38
N ASP A 491 -28.71 -9.74 10.51
CA ASP A 491 -28.48 -9.19 11.85
C ASP A 491 -26.97 -8.93 12.04
N LEU A 492 -26.64 -7.66 12.29
CA LEU A 492 -25.29 -7.16 12.54
C LEU A 492 -25.23 -6.43 13.89
N SER A 493 -26.07 -6.82 14.84
CA SER A 493 -25.93 -6.38 16.23
C SER A 493 -24.60 -6.86 16.81
N PRO A 494 -23.95 -6.10 17.72
CA PRO A 494 -22.60 -6.43 18.19
C PRO A 494 -22.47 -7.82 18.80
N GLY A 495 -23.50 -8.32 19.49
CA GLY A 495 -23.51 -9.68 20.05
C GLY A 495 -23.59 -10.81 19.00
N THR A 496 -24.24 -10.56 17.86
CA THR A 496 -24.27 -11.50 16.72
C THR A 496 -22.95 -11.48 15.95
N ILE A 497 -22.25 -10.34 15.92
CA ILE A 497 -20.86 -10.25 15.45
C ILE A 497 -19.92 -11.02 16.40
N ASP A 498 -19.96 -10.74 17.71
CA ASP A 498 -19.10 -11.37 18.73
C ASP A 498 -19.20 -12.91 18.73
N SER A 499 -20.41 -13.43 18.58
CA SER A 499 -20.70 -14.87 18.65
C SER A 499 -20.55 -15.60 17.31
N TYR A 500 -20.25 -14.89 16.21
CA TYR A 500 -20.06 -15.53 14.91
C TYR A 500 -18.84 -16.46 14.91
N GLY A 501 -19.00 -17.65 14.33
CA GLY A 501 -18.04 -18.75 14.45
C GLY A 501 -16.61 -18.43 13.98
N LEU A 502 -16.43 -17.56 12.99
CA LEU A 502 -15.09 -17.14 12.56
C LEU A 502 -14.45 -16.12 13.52
N ASN A 503 -15.26 -15.33 14.23
CA ASN A 503 -14.77 -14.40 15.25
C ASN A 503 -14.32 -15.14 16.51
N VAL A 504 -15.17 -16.05 17.01
CA VAL A 504 -14.90 -16.84 18.22
C VAL A 504 -13.69 -17.77 18.04
N ASN A 505 -13.57 -18.45 16.89
CA ASN A 505 -12.54 -19.47 16.69
C ASN A 505 -11.21 -18.93 16.13
N TYR A 506 -11.18 -17.74 15.52
CA TYR A 506 -9.97 -17.18 14.91
C TYR A 506 -9.68 -15.73 15.32
N ILE A 507 -10.54 -14.75 14.98
CA ILE A 507 -10.21 -13.32 15.17
C ILE A 507 -9.97 -12.97 16.65
N GLN A 508 -10.84 -13.40 17.57
CA GLN A 508 -10.64 -13.16 19.00
C GLN A 508 -9.37 -13.87 19.52
N PRO A 509 -9.09 -15.15 19.23
CA PRO A 509 -7.79 -15.77 19.49
C PRO A 509 -6.57 -15.05 18.89
N TYR A 510 -6.64 -14.53 17.66
CA TYR A 510 -5.58 -13.74 17.03
C TYR A 510 -5.33 -12.42 17.78
N ASN A 511 -6.39 -11.71 18.14
CA ASN A 511 -6.30 -10.44 18.89
C ASN A 511 -5.73 -10.66 20.30
N ASN A 512 -6.07 -11.79 20.94
CA ASN A 512 -5.42 -12.22 22.17
C ASN A 512 -3.93 -12.56 21.98
N ALA A 513 -3.51 -13.07 20.81
CA ALA A 513 -2.10 -13.32 20.50
C ALA A 513 -1.33 -12.00 20.28
N ILE A 514 -1.92 -11.05 19.54
CA ILE A 514 -1.37 -9.69 19.37
C ILE A 514 -1.08 -9.03 20.73
N GLN A 515 -2.04 -9.11 21.67
CA GLN A 515 -1.85 -8.62 23.04
C GLN A 515 -0.71 -9.32 23.79
N ARG A 516 -0.56 -10.64 23.65
CA ARG A 516 0.55 -11.40 24.29
C ARG A 516 1.91 -11.02 23.72
N ILE A 517 2.03 -10.91 22.39
CA ILE A 517 3.29 -10.59 21.71
C ILE A 517 3.74 -9.17 22.06
N ALA A 518 2.82 -8.19 22.03
CA ALA A 518 3.11 -6.82 22.46
C ALA A 518 3.50 -6.71 23.94
N ALA A 519 2.85 -7.46 24.84
CA ALA A 519 3.24 -7.52 26.25
C ALA A 519 4.58 -8.25 26.50
N GLY A 520 5.01 -9.11 25.57
CA GLY A 520 6.24 -9.91 25.66
C GLY A 520 7.48 -9.26 25.06
N HIS A 521 7.35 -8.32 24.12
CA HIS A 521 8.48 -7.75 23.37
C HIS A 521 8.58 -6.23 23.53
N GLY A 522 9.72 -5.74 24.04
CA GLY A 522 9.98 -4.29 24.18
C GLY A 522 10.12 -3.60 22.83
N GLY A 523 9.46 -2.45 22.65
CA GLY A 523 9.31 -1.80 21.34
C GLY A 523 8.15 -2.33 20.50
N THR A 524 7.37 -3.28 21.03
CA THR A 524 6.14 -3.77 20.39
C THR A 524 4.92 -3.30 21.17
N PHE A 525 3.88 -2.87 20.44
CA PHE A 525 2.68 -2.27 21.00
C PHE A 525 1.44 -2.85 20.33
N VAL A 526 0.36 -2.99 21.10
CA VAL A 526 -0.99 -3.12 20.52
C VAL A 526 -1.32 -1.76 19.88
N GLY A 527 -1.75 -1.77 18.63
CA GLY A 527 -2.26 -0.60 17.91
C GLY A 527 -3.76 -0.39 18.15
N PRO A 528 -4.45 0.32 17.24
CA PRO A 528 -5.89 0.50 17.30
C PRO A 528 -6.70 -0.79 17.45
N ASP A 529 -7.76 -0.73 18.25
CA ASP A 529 -8.77 -1.81 18.33
C ASP A 529 -9.79 -1.68 17.18
N LEU A 530 -9.35 -2.08 15.98
CA LEU A 530 -10.20 -2.17 14.80
C LEU A 530 -11.24 -3.31 14.93
N TYR A 531 -11.09 -4.24 15.88
CA TYR A 531 -12.14 -5.21 16.17
C TYR A 531 -13.36 -4.50 16.74
N GLN A 532 -13.14 -3.64 17.76
CA GLN A 532 -14.22 -2.85 18.35
C GLN A 532 -14.82 -1.87 17.34
N LEU A 533 -14.01 -1.10 16.61
CA LEU A 533 -14.49 -0.09 15.65
C LEU A 533 -15.50 -0.69 14.65
N PHE A 534 -15.13 -1.79 13.99
CA PHE A 534 -15.95 -2.40 12.94
C PHE A 534 -17.05 -3.35 13.46
N ARG A 535 -17.00 -3.71 14.75
CA ARG A 535 -18.09 -4.38 15.49
C ARG A 535 -19.18 -3.41 15.87
N ASP A 536 -18.81 -2.22 16.35
CA ASP A 536 -19.74 -1.21 16.84
C ASP A 536 -20.32 -0.38 15.67
N TYR A 537 -19.52 -0.17 14.60
CA TYR A 537 -19.93 0.53 13.37
C TYR A 537 -19.83 -0.36 12.10
N PRO A 538 -20.62 -1.45 11.98
CA PRO A 538 -20.58 -2.33 10.82
C PRO A 538 -21.08 -1.68 9.51
N GLY A 539 -21.51 -0.42 9.54
CA GLY A 539 -21.78 0.41 8.37
C GLY A 539 -20.53 0.90 7.63
N LEU A 540 -19.33 0.75 8.21
CA LEU A 540 -18.04 1.09 7.60
C LEU A 540 -17.48 0.04 6.63
N TYR A 541 -18.22 -1.04 6.39
CA TYR A 541 -17.85 -2.08 5.43
C TYR A 541 -18.54 -1.88 4.08
N ASP A 542 -17.77 -1.94 3.01
CA ASP A 542 -18.28 -1.97 1.63
C ASP A 542 -19.21 -3.17 1.40
N ARG A 543 -20.37 -2.94 0.78
CA ARG A 543 -21.41 -3.94 0.50
C ARG A 543 -21.69 -4.18 -0.98
N SER A 544 -21.26 -3.34 -1.92
CA SER A 544 -21.56 -3.53 -3.36
C SER A 544 -20.99 -4.84 -3.90
N ILE A 545 -19.80 -5.24 -3.41
CA ILE A 545 -19.12 -6.51 -3.72
C ILE A 545 -20.01 -7.75 -3.53
N LEU A 546 -21.01 -7.71 -2.63
CA LEU A 546 -21.94 -8.85 -2.41
C LEU A 546 -22.77 -9.21 -3.65
N SER A 547 -22.98 -8.26 -4.57
CA SER A 547 -23.77 -8.49 -5.78
C SER A 547 -23.02 -9.28 -6.86
N ARG A 548 -21.67 -9.29 -6.84
CA ARG A 548 -20.86 -9.64 -8.01
C ARG A 548 -20.32 -11.07 -8.05
N SER A 549 -20.04 -11.72 -6.93
CA SER A 549 -19.37 -13.04 -6.92
C SER A 549 -20.19 -14.22 -6.39
N GLY A 550 -21.21 -13.96 -5.55
CA GLY A 550 -21.91 -15.04 -4.83
C GLY A 550 -21.10 -15.68 -3.70
N ASP A 551 -19.98 -15.07 -3.28
CA ASP A 551 -19.17 -15.54 -2.14
C ASP A 551 -19.95 -15.40 -0.82
N ILE A 552 -20.40 -16.54 -0.28
CA ILE A 552 -21.08 -16.59 1.01
C ILE A 552 -20.04 -16.59 2.14
N ALA A 553 -19.84 -15.40 2.72
CA ALA A 553 -19.07 -15.08 3.93
C ALA A 553 -17.52 -15.10 3.83
N GLY A 554 -16.89 -14.22 4.62
CA GLY A 554 -15.42 -14.14 4.79
C GLY A 554 -14.81 -12.81 4.32
N HIS A 555 -14.63 -11.88 5.26
CA HIS A 555 -13.92 -10.60 5.11
C HIS A 555 -14.37 -9.67 3.97
N LYS A 556 -15.20 -8.70 4.37
CA LYS A 556 -15.45 -7.46 3.62
C LYS A 556 -14.29 -6.50 3.81
N HIS A 557 -14.03 -5.66 2.82
CA HIS A 557 -13.12 -4.53 3.00
C HIS A 557 -13.87 -3.33 3.63
N PRO A 558 -13.17 -2.41 4.31
CA PRO A 558 -13.75 -1.12 4.66
C PRO A 558 -14.17 -0.36 3.39
N ASN A 559 -15.20 0.48 3.51
CA ASN A 559 -15.45 1.55 2.54
C ASN A 559 -14.53 2.75 2.84
N SER A 560 -14.59 3.81 2.03
CA SER A 560 -13.74 5.01 2.20
C SER A 560 -13.80 5.64 3.59
N LEU A 561 -14.99 5.82 4.17
CA LEU A 561 -15.10 6.30 5.55
C LEU A 561 -14.45 5.31 6.52
N GLY A 562 -14.58 4.00 6.28
CA GLY A 562 -13.86 2.98 7.05
C GLY A 562 -12.34 3.12 6.99
N HIS A 563 -11.75 3.46 5.84
CA HIS A 563 -10.30 3.72 5.71
C HIS A 563 -9.88 5.03 6.38
N ALA A 564 -10.68 6.09 6.23
CA ALA A 564 -10.46 7.36 6.94
C ALA A 564 -10.49 7.17 8.47
N MET A 565 -11.44 6.38 9.00
CA MET A 565 -11.52 6.06 10.43
C MET A 565 -10.36 5.17 10.90
N ILE A 566 -9.87 4.22 10.07
CA ILE A 566 -8.63 3.48 10.37
C ILE A 566 -7.44 4.46 10.50
N GLY A 567 -7.35 5.44 9.60
CA GLY A 567 -6.33 6.50 9.65
C GLY A 567 -6.44 7.39 10.89
N GLU A 568 -7.65 7.82 11.25
CA GLU A 568 -7.88 8.57 12.48
C GLU A 568 -7.46 7.76 13.71
N CYS A 569 -7.89 6.50 13.82
CA CYS A 569 -7.53 5.64 14.95
C CYS A 569 -6.01 5.43 15.06
N TRP A 570 -5.30 5.24 13.94
CA TRP A 570 -3.83 5.18 13.94
C TRP A 570 -3.20 6.49 14.41
N SER A 571 -3.73 7.63 14.00
CA SER A 571 -3.23 8.96 14.42
C SER A 571 -3.41 9.16 15.93
N GLN A 572 -4.61 8.88 16.45
CA GLN A 572 -4.92 8.96 17.88
C GLN A 572 -4.01 8.02 18.71
N HIS A 573 -3.79 6.79 18.25
CA HIS A 573 -2.87 5.83 18.87
C HIS A 573 -1.41 6.32 18.89
N LEU A 574 -0.90 6.84 17.76
CA LEU A 574 0.48 7.34 17.66
C LEU A 574 0.71 8.67 18.40
N GLN A 575 -0.37 9.39 18.74
CA GLN A 575 -0.40 10.52 19.68
C GLN A 575 -0.57 10.07 21.16
N GLY A 576 -0.66 8.76 21.43
CA GLY A 576 -0.68 8.19 22.77
C GLY A 576 -2.07 8.02 23.40
N GLN A 577 -3.16 8.08 22.62
CA GLN A 577 -4.50 7.77 23.11
C GLN A 577 -4.67 6.24 23.30
N GLN A 578 -5.38 5.84 24.36
CA GLN A 578 -5.52 4.41 24.75
C GLN A 578 -6.65 3.66 24.02
N SER A 579 -7.51 4.38 23.30
CA SER A 579 -8.70 3.87 22.63
C SER A 579 -9.03 4.80 21.48
N CYS A 580 -9.46 4.26 20.34
CA CYS A 580 -9.96 5.12 19.26
C CYS A 580 -11.31 5.73 19.66
N SER A 581 -11.46 7.03 19.43
CA SER A 581 -12.68 7.81 19.58
C SER A 581 -12.94 8.56 18.27
N PRO A 582 -13.56 7.92 17.27
CA PRO A 582 -13.83 8.53 15.96
C PRO A 582 -14.52 9.89 16.06
N ALA A 583 -14.11 10.86 15.23
CA ALA A 583 -14.60 12.24 15.33
C ALA A 583 -16.11 12.37 15.13
N PHE A 584 -16.69 11.59 14.20
CA PHE A 584 -18.14 11.57 13.95
C PHE A 584 -18.56 10.28 13.22
N LEU A 585 -19.33 9.41 13.87
CA LEU A 585 -19.96 8.23 13.26
C LEU A 585 -21.40 8.07 13.74
N LEU A 586 -22.27 7.56 12.86
CA LEU A 586 -23.68 7.37 13.14
C LEU A 586 -23.90 6.06 13.92
N ASP A 587 -24.40 6.21 15.15
CA ASP A 587 -24.73 5.11 16.06
C ASP A 587 -25.98 4.34 15.60
N ASN A 588 -26.06 3.04 15.91
CA ASN A 588 -27.27 2.22 15.74
C ASN A 588 -27.89 2.24 14.32
N LEU A 589 -27.06 2.39 13.27
CA LEU A 589 -27.52 2.44 11.88
C LEU A 589 -28.26 1.15 11.46
N THR A 590 -29.40 1.30 10.77
CA THR A 590 -30.21 0.19 10.23
C THR A 590 -29.35 -0.87 9.53
N HIS A 591 -29.51 -2.13 9.95
CA HIS A 591 -28.78 -3.25 9.40
C HIS A 591 -28.97 -3.38 7.88
N GLY A 592 -27.85 -3.42 7.16
CA GLY A 592 -27.83 -3.57 5.71
C GLY A 592 -27.40 -2.33 4.95
N LEU A 593 -27.45 -1.15 5.58
CA LEU A 593 -26.98 0.11 5.02
C LEU A 593 -25.47 0.30 5.25
N GLU A 594 -24.90 1.27 4.56
CA GLU A 594 -23.54 1.78 4.82
C GLU A 594 -23.59 3.22 5.32
N GLN A 595 -22.56 3.62 6.06
CA GLN A 595 -22.22 5.02 6.25
C GLN A 595 -20.86 5.28 5.58
N ASN A 596 -20.78 6.31 4.74
CA ASN A 596 -19.61 6.56 3.90
C ASN A 596 -19.40 8.06 3.63
N VAL A 597 -18.29 8.40 2.97
CA VAL A 597 -18.07 9.67 2.27
C VAL A 597 -18.39 9.51 0.78
N VAL A 598 -18.83 10.58 0.10
CA VAL A 598 -19.19 10.56 -1.32
C VAL A 598 -18.71 11.85 -1.99
N GLU A 599 -18.21 11.74 -3.21
CA GLU A 599 -17.73 12.82 -4.07
C GLU A 599 -18.37 12.76 -5.46
N VAL A 600 -18.07 13.73 -6.33
CA VAL A 600 -18.51 13.72 -7.73
C VAL A 600 -17.84 12.56 -8.49
N GLY A 601 -18.64 11.74 -9.15
CA GLY A 601 -18.25 10.47 -9.76
C GLY A 601 -18.51 9.25 -8.85
N GLY A 602 -18.58 9.44 -7.52
CA GLY A 602 -18.84 8.37 -6.57
C GLY A 602 -20.28 7.86 -6.62
N ARG A 603 -20.48 6.57 -6.30
CA ARG A 603 -21.81 5.95 -6.14
C ARG A 603 -22.50 6.43 -4.87
N TYR A 604 -23.84 6.51 -4.86
CA TYR A 604 -24.62 6.96 -3.70
C TYR A 604 -25.61 5.91 -3.12
N TYR A 605 -25.68 4.73 -3.72
CA TYR A 605 -26.40 3.56 -3.19
C TYR A 605 -25.45 2.37 -2.94
N VAL A 606 -25.87 1.44 -2.07
CA VAL A 606 -25.07 0.23 -1.74
C VAL A 606 -25.25 -0.93 -2.74
N ASP A 607 -26.21 -0.81 -3.66
CA ASP A 607 -26.66 -1.89 -4.55
C ASP A 607 -26.90 -1.47 -6.02
N ASP A 608 -26.57 -0.23 -6.41
CA ASP A 608 -26.59 0.23 -7.81
C ASP A 608 -25.31 0.97 -8.19
N ASP A 609 -24.42 0.29 -8.91
CA ASP A 609 -23.15 0.81 -9.41
C ASP A 609 -23.32 1.82 -10.58
N ASN A 610 -24.54 1.99 -11.12
CA ASN A 610 -24.84 2.92 -12.22
C ASN A 610 -25.31 4.30 -11.72
N ALA A 611 -25.60 4.42 -10.42
CA ALA A 611 -26.13 5.62 -9.78
C ALA A 611 -24.98 6.43 -9.16
N SER A 612 -24.43 7.39 -9.92
CA SER A 612 -23.30 8.22 -9.52
C SER A 612 -23.68 9.69 -9.31
N VAL A 613 -22.92 10.38 -8.46
CA VAL A 613 -23.14 11.79 -8.15
C VAL A 613 -22.46 12.69 -9.18
N ARG A 614 -23.25 13.56 -9.83
CA ARG A 614 -22.80 14.54 -10.82
C ARG A 614 -22.49 15.91 -10.21
N SER A 615 -23.11 16.28 -9.08
CA SER A 615 -22.75 17.50 -8.33
C SER A 615 -23.27 17.49 -6.89
N VAL A 616 -22.40 17.83 -5.92
CA VAL A 616 -22.73 17.97 -4.49
C VAL A 616 -22.84 19.46 -4.11
N PRO A 617 -23.92 19.93 -3.47
CA PRO A 617 -23.98 21.27 -2.89
C PRO A 617 -23.03 21.44 -1.69
N ASN A 618 -22.42 22.62 -1.56
CA ASN A 618 -21.43 22.90 -0.50
C ASN A 618 -21.96 22.67 0.92
N ALA A 619 -23.28 22.77 1.14
CA ALA A 619 -23.95 22.51 2.41
C ALA A 619 -23.82 21.05 2.92
N LEU A 620 -23.37 20.12 2.07
CA LEU A 620 -23.12 18.71 2.39
C LEU A 620 -21.63 18.36 2.58
N SER A 621 -20.73 19.35 2.48
CA SER A 621 -19.28 19.12 2.64
C SER A 621 -18.95 18.60 4.04
N GLY A 622 -18.12 17.55 4.13
CA GLY A 622 -17.81 16.86 5.39
C GLY A 622 -18.96 16.03 5.98
N GLY A 623 -20.10 15.90 5.29
CA GLY A 623 -21.22 15.10 5.76
C GLY A 623 -21.02 13.59 5.59
N VAL A 624 -21.49 12.81 6.56
CA VAL A 624 -21.57 11.35 6.46
C VAL A 624 -22.83 10.97 5.70
N TRP A 625 -22.66 10.22 4.60
CA TRP A 625 -23.74 9.72 3.76
C TRP A 625 -24.22 8.36 4.26
N VAL A 626 -25.49 8.25 4.64
CA VAL A 626 -26.17 6.97 4.78
C VAL A 626 -26.59 6.51 3.39
N MET A 627 -25.82 5.57 2.84
CA MET A 627 -26.09 4.98 1.55
C MET A 627 -27.25 3.98 1.72
N THR A 628 -28.36 4.27 1.06
CA THR A 628 -29.55 3.40 1.04
C THR A 628 -29.42 2.36 -0.09
N ARG A 629 -30.40 1.45 -0.17
CA ARG A 629 -30.57 0.59 -1.34
C ARG A 629 -31.51 1.22 -2.34
N ASP A 630 -31.14 1.28 -3.61
CA ASP A 630 -32.13 1.56 -4.66
C ASP A 630 -33.07 0.36 -4.86
N GLY A 631 -32.67 -0.87 -4.50
CA GLY A 631 -33.58 -2.02 -4.43
C GLY A 631 -34.80 -1.76 -3.53
N ASP A 632 -34.62 -1.00 -2.44
CA ASP A 632 -35.67 -0.70 -1.46
C ASP A 632 -36.59 0.48 -1.90
N LYS A 633 -36.44 1.01 -3.13
CA LYS A 633 -37.28 2.11 -3.71
C LYS A 633 -38.79 1.86 -3.72
N ALA A 634 -39.22 0.61 -3.58
CA ALA A 634 -40.62 0.22 -3.52
C ALA A 634 -41.20 0.15 -2.08
N SER A 635 -40.36 0.30 -1.05
CA SER A 635 -40.73 0.09 0.36
C SER A 635 -41.74 1.11 0.88
N ASP A 636 -42.79 0.62 1.53
CA ASP A 636 -43.84 1.38 2.21
C ASP A 636 -43.75 1.32 3.75
N ALA A 637 -42.65 0.75 4.29
CA ALA A 637 -42.41 0.59 5.72
C ALA A 637 -42.41 1.92 6.50
N GLY A 638 -42.72 1.88 7.81
CA GLY A 638 -42.72 3.08 8.67
C GLY A 638 -41.33 3.52 9.15
N ASP A 639 -40.36 2.61 9.06
CA ASP A 639 -39.10 2.58 9.81
C ASP A 639 -37.95 1.98 8.97
N ALA A 640 -37.86 2.39 7.70
CA ALA A 640 -36.90 1.86 6.73
C ALA A 640 -35.44 2.30 7.00
N VAL A 641 -35.23 3.51 7.51
CA VAL A 641 -33.90 4.04 7.86
C VAL A 641 -33.94 4.60 9.29
N SER A 642 -33.02 4.15 10.13
CA SER A 642 -32.88 4.58 11.52
C SER A 642 -31.40 4.66 11.90
N PHE A 643 -31.04 5.65 12.71
CA PHE A 643 -29.70 5.85 13.29
C PHE A 643 -29.79 6.88 14.43
N THR A 644 -28.77 6.97 15.28
CA THR A 644 -28.67 7.96 16.36
C THR A 644 -27.53 8.95 16.09
N ILE A 645 -27.80 10.21 16.40
CA ILE A 645 -26.92 11.36 16.16
C ILE A 645 -25.90 11.48 17.31
N PRO A 646 -24.57 11.41 17.07
CA PRO A 646 -23.58 11.46 18.15
C PRO A 646 -23.35 12.89 18.68
N ALA A 647 -23.45 13.90 17.80
CA ALA A 647 -23.24 15.32 18.08
C ALA A 647 -24.27 16.15 17.30
N THR A 648 -24.69 17.30 17.80
CA THR A 648 -25.74 18.14 17.19
C THR A 648 -25.46 18.38 15.70
N SER A 649 -26.44 18.06 14.85
CA SER A 649 -26.25 17.86 13.41
C SER A 649 -27.42 18.39 12.60
N THR A 650 -27.15 18.70 11.33
CA THR A 650 -28.17 18.90 10.30
C THR A 650 -28.29 17.60 9.49
N VAL A 651 -29.50 17.01 9.50
CA VAL A 651 -29.83 15.83 8.69
C VAL A 651 -30.52 16.30 7.42
N TYR A 652 -29.92 15.97 6.29
CA TYR A 652 -30.46 16.21 4.96
C TYR A 652 -31.01 14.92 4.36
N VAL A 653 -32.14 15.02 3.68
CA VAL A 653 -32.73 13.95 2.87
C VAL A 653 -32.73 14.40 1.42
N GLY A 654 -32.06 13.64 0.55
CA GLY A 654 -32.09 13.80 -0.90
C GLY A 654 -33.20 12.95 -1.49
N TYR A 655 -34.26 13.58 -2.02
CA TYR A 655 -35.44 12.91 -2.57
C TYR A 655 -35.70 13.35 -4.02
N ALA A 656 -36.02 12.43 -4.92
CA ALA A 656 -36.19 12.66 -6.35
C ALA A 656 -37.04 13.92 -6.67
N ALA A 657 -36.42 14.92 -7.30
CA ALA A 657 -36.97 16.28 -7.44
C ALA A 657 -38.20 16.37 -8.35
N ASP A 658 -38.32 15.42 -9.30
CA ASP A 658 -39.45 15.28 -10.22
C ASP A 658 -40.72 14.73 -9.56
N THR A 659 -40.61 14.11 -8.39
CA THR A 659 -41.75 13.50 -7.69
C THR A 659 -42.73 14.58 -7.24
N ALA A 660 -43.97 14.50 -7.70
CA ALA A 660 -45.02 15.46 -7.35
C ALA A 660 -45.35 15.44 -5.85
N ALA A 661 -45.76 16.59 -5.29
CA ALA A 661 -45.94 16.73 -3.84
C ALA A 661 -47.02 15.81 -3.22
N ALA A 662 -47.95 15.27 -4.02
CA ALA A 662 -48.95 14.29 -3.57
C ALA A 662 -48.42 12.85 -3.51
N ASP A 663 -47.30 12.58 -4.19
CA ASP A 663 -46.68 11.26 -4.32
C ASP A 663 -45.48 11.06 -3.38
N ARG A 664 -45.16 12.07 -2.56
CA ARG A 664 -44.09 12.03 -1.55
C ARG A 664 -44.62 11.48 -0.22
N PRO A 665 -43.83 10.69 0.54
CA PRO A 665 -44.27 10.11 1.79
C PRO A 665 -44.43 11.17 2.88
N ALA A 666 -45.45 11.03 3.72
CA ALA A 666 -45.86 12.06 4.68
C ALA A 666 -44.79 12.42 5.73
N TRP A 667 -43.83 11.53 6.01
CA TRP A 667 -42.72 11.79 6.94
C TRP A 667 -41.76 12.88 6.43
N LEU A 668 -41.65 13.07 5.10
CA LEU A 668 -40.76 14.08 4.52
C LEU A 668 -41.19 15.51 4.87
N ALA A 669 -42.46 15.73 5.24
CA ALA A 669 -42.97 17.02 5.69
C ALA A 669 -42.40 17.50 7.04
N ALA A 670 -41.65 16.66 7.75
CA ALA A 670 -40.85 17.07 8.92
C ALA A 670 -39.57 17.84 8.55
N PHE A 671 -39.13 17.76 7.28
CA PHE A 671 -37.90 18.37 6.78
C PHE A 671 -38.23 19.61 5.93
N ALA A 672 -37.51 20.71 6.15
CA ALA A 672 -37.69 21.95 5.39
C ALA A 672 -36.99 21.86 4.02
N PRO A 673 -37.64 22.22 2.90
CA PRO A 673 -36.97 22.24 1.60
C PRO A 673 -35.89 23.33 1.58
N THR A 674 -34.66 22.95 1.19
CA THR A 674 -33.50 23.86 1.13
C THR A 674 -33.53 24.76 -0.12
N GLY A 675 -34.06 24.24 -1.23
CA GLY A 675 -33.92 24.82 -2.57
C GLY A 675 -32.70 24.32 -3.35
N GLU A 676 -31.85 23.49 -2.75
CA GLU A 676 -30.69 22.86 -3.38
C GLU A 676 -30.99 21.44 -3.87
N THR A 677 -30.14 20.92 -4.76
CA THR A 677 -30.25 19.59 -5.36
C THR A 677 -28.89 18.91 -5.45
N ILE A 678 -28.81 17.63 -5.08
CA ILE A 678 -27.71 16.76 -5.55
C ILE A 678 -27.99 16.45 -7.02
N GLY A 679 -27.01 16.72 -7.88
CA GLY A 679 -27.05 16.31 -9.27
C GLY A 679 -26.65 14.85 -9.38
N THR A 680 -27.39 14.06 -10.14
CA THR A 680 -27.16 12.62 -10.32
C THR A 680 -27.05 12.26 -11.80
N ASP A 681 -26.36 11.16 -12.08
CA ASP A 681 -26.50 10.39 -13.32
C ASP A 681 -27.18 9.04 -13.00
N GLY A 682 -27.85 8.45 -14.00
CA GLY A 682 -28.64 7.22 -13.83
C GLY A 682 -30.06 7.41 -13.26
N GLY A 683 -30.34 8.53 -12.59
CA GLY A 683 -31.64 8.85 -11.98
C GLY A 683 -32.09 10.31 -12.17
N ALA A 684 -33.12 10.71 -11.41
CA ALA A 684 -33.55 12.10 -11.31
C ALA A 684 -32.84 12.80 -10.14
N ASP A 685 -32.37 14.03 -10.37
CA ASP A 685 -31.67 14.86 -9.38
C ASP A 685 -32.45 14.93 -8.05
N LEU A 686 -31.73 14.87 -6.93
CA LEU A 686 -32.32 14.72 -5.60
C LEU A 686 -32.47 16.09 -4.94
N ALA A 687 -33.71 16.56 -4.79
CA ALA A 687 -34.01 17.78 -4.03
C ALA A 687 -33.72 17.56 -2.53
N LEU A 688 -33.04 18.53 -1.92
CA LEU A 688 -32.61 18.44 -0.53
C LEU A 688 -33.62 19.07 0.43
N TYR A 689 -33.98 18.30 1.46
CA TYR A 689 -34.80 18.72 2.60
C TYR A 689 -33.98 18.54 3.89
N SER A 690 -34.03 19.48 4.82
CA SER A 690 -33.19 19.47 6.03
C SER A 690 -33.97 19.61 7.33
N ALA A 691 -33.48 18.96 8.39
CA ALA A 691 -33.93 19.16 9.77
C ALA A 691 -32.73 19.11 10.74
N GLY A 692 -32.77 19.91 11.80
CA GLY A 692 -31.76 19.88 12.86
C GLY A 692 -32.10 18.86 13.95
N TYR A 693 -31.10 18.14 14.45
CA TYR A 693 -31.21 17.15 15.51
C TYR A 693 -30.13 17.36 16.57
N ASP A 694 -30.48 17.22 17.85
CA ASP A 694 -29.53 17.29 18.96
C ASP A 694 -28.76 15.97 19.14
N ALA A 695 -27.59 16.04 19.78
CA ALA A 695 -26.84 14.87 20.22
C ALA A 695 -27.70 13.89 21.04
N GLY A 696 -27.58 12.59 20.73
CA GLY A 696 -28.35 11.51 21.35
C GLY A 696 -29.76 11.31 20.80
N GLN A 697 -30.22 12.09 19.82
CA GLN A 697 -31.52 11.88 19.18
C GLN A 697 -31.44 10.76 18.13
N THR A 698 -32.44 9.87 18.13
CA THR A 698 -32.63 8.87 17.07
C THR A 698 -33.46 9.47 15.94
N VAL A 699 -32.93 9.41 14.73
CA VAL A 699 -33.64 9.67 13.47
C VAL A 699 -34.35 8.39 13.05
N THR A 700 -35.58 8.48 12.58
CA THR A 700 -36.29 7.34 11.96
C THR A 700 -37.14 7.84 10.80
N LEU A 701 -36.94 7.24 9.62
CA LEU A 701 -37.57 7.61 8.35
C LEU A 701 -38.29 6.40 7.76
N GLY A 702 -39.46 6.63 7.16
CA GLY A 702 -40.19 5.59 6.45
C GLY A 702 -39.58 5.25 5.10
N GLY A 703 -40.08 4.19 4.46
CA GLY A 703 -39.73 3.85 3.07
C GLY A 703 -40.11 4.94 2.08
N ASN A 704 -39.55 4.85 0.87
CA ASN A 704 -39.79 5.78 -0.25
C ASN A 704 -41.28 5.97 -0.58
N ARG A 705 -42.10 4.94 -0.33
CA ARG A 705 -43.54 4.86 -0.60
C ARG A 705 -44.39 4.82 0.67
N ALA A 706 -43.82 5.16 1.83
CA ALA A 706 -44.49 5.07 3.13
C ALA A 706 -45.84 5.80 3.13
N GLY A 707 -46.89 5.07 3.55
CA GLY A 707 -48.28 5.53 3.45
C GLY A 707 -49.01 5.17 2.14
N GLY A 708 -48.37 4.42 1.24
CA GLY A 708 -48.98 3.93 -0.02
C GLY A 708 -48.94 4.94 -1.18
N VAL A 709 -48.00 5.90 -1.14
CA VAL A 709 -47.78 6.87 -2.21
C VAL A 709 -46.99 6.27 -3.38
N ALA A 710 -47.00 6.91 -4.56
CA ALA A 710 -46.24 6.41 -5.70
C ALA A 710 -44.71 6.47 -5.50
N GLY A 711 -44.22 7.47 -4.74
CA GLY A 711 -42.82 7.67 -4.40
C GLY A 711 -41.92 8.05 -5.59
N GLY A 712 -40.64 8.24 -5.30
CA GLY A 712 -39.61 8.43 -6.32
C GLY A 712 -39.42 7.22 -7.24
N ALA A 713 -38.86 7.47 -8.44
CA ALA A 713 -38.43 6.42 -9.35
C ALA A 713 -37.24 5.62 -8.78
N ASN A 714 -36.34 6.33 -8.10
CA ASN A 714 -35.29 5.79 -7.24
C ASN A 714 -35.68 5.92 -5.76
N ASN A 715 -34.85 5.39 -4.85
CA ASN A 715 -34.99 5.63 -3.41
C ASN A 715 -34.56 7.08 -3.03
N TYR A 716 -34.52 7.38 -1.73
CA TYR A 716 -33.90 8.58 -1.19
C TYR A 716 -32.55 8.24 -0.51
N VAL A 717 -31.69 9.24 -0.34
CA VAL A 717 -30.47 9.15 0.50
C VAL A 717 -30.55 10.10 1.68
N VAL A 718 -29.71 9.89 2.69
CA VAL A 718 -29.61 10.74 3.87
C VAL A 718 -28.15 11.15 4.07
N ILE A 719 -27.91 12.43 4.36
CA ILE A 719 -26.57 12.97 4.65
C ILE A 719 -26.64 13.70 5.98
N VAL A 720 -25.69 13.43 6.88
CA VAL A 720 -25.64 14.03 8.22
C VAL A 720 -24.39 14.90 8.33
N VAL A 721 -24.58 16.18 8.59
CA VAL A 721 -23.52 17.18 8.71
C VAL A 721 -23.48 17.69 10.16
N PRO A 722 -22.41 17.48 10.94
CA PRO A 722 -22.27 18.04 12.28
C PRO A 722 -22.20 19.59 12.24
N GLN A 723 -22.54 20.23 13.37
CA GLN A 723 -22.59 21.69 13.55
C GLN A 723 -21.44 22.26 14.41
#